data_AF-A0A2V9I283-F1
#
_entry.id   AF-A0A2V9I283-F1
#
_cell.length_a   1.000
_cell.length_b   1.000
_cell.length_c   1.000
_cell.angle_alpha   90.00
_cell.angle_beta   90.00
_cell.angle_gamma   90.00
#
_symmetry.space_group_name_H-M   'P 1'
#
loop_
_entity.id
_entity.type
_entity.pdbx_description
1 polymer ?
#
loop_
_entity_poly.entity_id
_entity_poly.type
_entity_poly.pdbx_seq_one_letter_code
_entity_poly.pdbx_strand_id
1 'polypeptide(L)'
;MRRPILPKHRKSHGFHHLVILCIITVTITLCASSPAHGRTNQSRGVIGTGPKVAQAVRVERAPRLDGTLNDPLWQAAEPVRDFLQREPHEGQTPTETTEVRVLYTRREVYFGILCRDSAPNVIVATELRRDLPQDLDDNFEILIDSTHDRRNAYVFQMNPLGTQSDGLITEERRSEGQDYDPGWDGVWTSQAQITDAGWTATVGIPFNTLNFTQSQDVVWGLNFKRLIRRKNEEDLWSAYRRVFGITKVSEAGELRGITDIGSGRLFIVKPYGLLGADRLSTSGGTDFLHTGGVDIKYGLRSSLVANLTINTDFGDADVDQQQFNLTPYRIFFPEKRQFFLENAGVFDFSTGFQDLLFFSRQIGIDPVTGQVVPVNAGGKLTGTLGNYQIGVMDVQTRSDGPNPAVNYGVVRVKRSLFGNSYVGTMGINKESGSALDPFNRTGGVDSRLVFWKNLIVHGYGARTDSAGSHSGDSNVGIDVSYETNWLQFLARRSKIGPNYNPEVGFVDRVDSNQSEVDLNLRPRPKIRGVRELNFESFIFHAPDTQGVLQTQEWQTTFRAEFNNGAYTDDDIVDVFTQRLTQPFNIYKNINIPPGLYHFTRHQLTYGSGQDRRFTFNLFNRFGTYYDGHLIESSVRTNYRPTARFSLATTARWNKFSLPEGKFSVVLASAQANYSFSRFLTTSALIQMNTSNAQAVSANLRLRYNYRPDSDFYVIYNVGTRFASLAAANPQQLRETRFEVKYTYSFSPPRERIRKTQVTDPKEGL
;
A
#
# COMPACT_ATOMS: atom_id res chain seq x y z
N MET A 1 80.25 26.83 -17.95
CA MET A 1 79.12 27.76 -18.16
C MET A 1 77.87 26.96 -18.51
N ARG A 2 76.82 27.17 -17.70
CA ARG A 2 75.35 27.02 -17.89
C ARG A 2 74.72 25.86 -18.72
N ARG A 3 73.78 25.20 -18.01
CA ARG A 3 72.82 24.11 -18.32
C ARG A 3 71.74 24.47 -19.34
N PRO A 4 70.92 23.47 -19.75
CA PRO A 4 69.48 23.57 -19.47
C PRO A 4 68.85 22.33 -18.80
N ILE A 5 67.65 22.53 -18.26
CA ILE A 5 66.94 21.76 -17.23
C ILE A 5 65.75 21.01 -17.85
N LEU A 6 65.57 19.74 -17.47
CA LEU A 6 64.36 18.92 -17.72
C LEU A 6 63.24 19.26 -16.71
N PRO A 7 61.94 19.25 -17.10
CA PRO A 7 60.84 19.17 -16.15
C PRO A 7 60.30 17.74 -15.97
N LYS A 8 59.90 17.47 -14.72
CA LYS A 8 59.33 16.22 -14.20
C LYS A 8 57.88 16.01 -14.67
N HIS A 9 57.57 14.80 -15.12
CA HIS A 9 56.21 14.25 -15.08
C HIS A 9 55.93 13.62 -13.71
N ARG A 10 54.82 13.99 -13.06
CA ARG A 10 54.25 13.23 -11.94
C ARG A 10 52.74 13.09 -12.20
N LYS A 11 52.31 11.85 -12.48
CA LYS A 11 50.90 11.43 -12.52
C LYS A 11 50.40 11.27 -11.08
N SER A 12 49.23 11.83 -10.77
CA SER A 12 48.49 11.59 -9.52
C SER A 12 47.24 10.75 -9.80
N HIS A 13 47.34 9.45 -9.60
CA HIS A 13 46.20 8.56 -9.38
C HIS A 13 46.44 7.86 -8.05
N GLY A 14 45.63 8.17 -7.04
CA GLY A 14 45.78 7.58 -5.72
C GLY A 14 45.13 8.42 -4.62
N PHE A 15 43.82 8.63 -4.70
CA PHE A 15 43.05 9.18 -3.57
C PHE A 15 41.65 8.56 -3.40
N HIS A 16 41.16 7.73 -4.33
CA HIS A 16 39.81 7.14 -4.24
C HIS A 16 39.74 5.76 -3.57
N HIS A 17 40.85 5.01 -3.48
CA HIS A 17 40.84 3.68 -2.83
C HIS A 17 41.05 3.71 -1.30
N LEU A 18 41.51 4.83 -0.73
CA LEU A 18 41.85 4.87 0.70
C LEU A 18 40.64 5.15 1.61
N VAL A 19 39.60 5.84 1.10
CA VAL A 19 38.39 6.16 1.88
C VAL A 19 37.45 4.96 1.97
N ILE A 20 37.36 4.15 0.91
CA ILE A 20 36.53 2.93 0.87
C ILE A 20 37.10 1.85 1.82
N LEU A 21 38.43 1.73 1.94
CA LEU A 21 39.04 0.75 2.83
C LEU A 21 39.00 1.17 4.31
N CYS A 22 39.08 2.48 4.61
CA CYS A 22 39.02 2.98 6.00
C CYS A 22 37.63 2.84 6.63
N ILE A 23 36.54 2.99 5.86
CA ILE A 23 35.18 2.86 6.39
C ILE A 23 34.82 1.38 6.61
N ILE A 24 35.25 0.47 5.75
CA ILE A 24 35.03 -0.98 5.93
C ILE A 24 35.82 -1.53 7.14
N THR A 25 36.98 -0.96 7.47
CA THR A 25 37.81 -1.44 8.58
C THR A 25 37.36 -0.91 9.95
N VAL A 26 36.73 0.27 10.01
CA VAL A 26 36.19 0.83 11.26
C VAL A 26 34.89 0.14 11.70
N THR A 27 34.09 -0.38 10.78
CA THR A 27 32.84 -1.09 11.12
C THR A 27 33.06 -2.53 11.62
N ILE A 28 34.18 -3.17 11.25
CA ILE A 28 34.50 -4.55 11.68
C ILE A 28 35.13 -4.61 13.08
N THR A 29 35.64 -3.49 13.61
CA THR A 29 36.42 -3.50 14.86
C THR A 29 35.57 -3.26 16.13
N LEU A 30 34.27 -2.93 16.01
CA LEU A 30 33.38 -2.71 17.17
C LEU A 30 32.58 -3.95 17.64
N CYS A 31 32.77 -5.13 17.05
CA CYS A 31 32.04 -6.35 17.43
C CYS A 31 32.89 -7.45 18.09
N ALA A 32 34.15 -7.20 18.44
CA ALA A 32 35.05 -8.24 18.97
C ALA A 32 35.54 -7.97 20.40
N SER A 33 34.63 -7.99 21.38
CA SER A 33 34.98 -8.39 22.76
C SER A 33 33.74 -8.43 23.67
N SER A 34 33.20 -9.62 23.91
CA SER A 34 32.47 -9.92 25.14
C SER A 34 32.67 -11.40 25.47
N PRO A 35 33.27 -11.74 26.63
CA PRO A 35 33.51 -13.13 26.99
C PRO A 35 32.20 -13.82 27.34
N ALA A 36 32.00 -15.00 26.75
CA ALA A 36 30.91 -15.91 27.06
C ALA A 36 30.97 -16.30 28.54
N HIS A 37 30.03 -15.77 29.34
CA HIS A 37 29.71 -16.32 30.66
C HIS A 37 28.50 -17.23 30.51
N GLY A 38 28.70 -18.51 30.86
CA GLY A 38 27.67 -19.54 30.85
C GLY A 38 26.47 -19.12 31.68
N ARG A 39 25.29 -19.16 31.07
CA ARG A 39 24.01 -19.17 31.78
C ARG A 39 23.46 -20.58 31.78
N THR A 40 23.27 -21.07 33.00
CA THR A 40 22.53 -22.26 33.39
C THR A 40 21.20 -22.37 32.65
N ASN A 41 20.98 -23.53 32.03
CA ASN A 41 19.70 -23.96 31.50
C ASN A 41 18.64 -23.96 32.60
N GLN A 42 17.74 -22.98 32.59
CA GLN A 42 16.40 -23.17 33.11
C GLN A 42 15.48 -23.52 31.93
N SER A 43 14.78 -24.63 32.12
CA SER A 43 13.86 -25.30 31.20
C SER A 43 12.97 -24.35 30.40
N ARG A 44 13.25 -24.22 29.11
CA ARG A 44 12.24 -23.78 28.13
C ARG A 44 11.22 -24.91 28.01
N GLY A 45 9.99 -24.63 28.45
CA GLY A 45 8.84 -25.47 28.11
C GLY A 45 8.79 -25.67 26.61
N VAL A 46 8.69 -26.93 26.20
CA VAL A 46 8.47 -27.34 24.82
C VAL A 46 7.12 -26.76 24.39
N ILE A 47 7.13 -25.66 23.63
CA ILE A 47 5.95 -25.18 22.92
C ILE A 47 5.62 -26.26 21.87
N GLY A 48 4.40 -26.79 21.92
CA GLY A 48 3.91 -27.79 20.99
C GLY A 48 4.16 -27.37 19.54
N THR A 49 4.60 -28.32 18.72
CA THR A 49 5.02 -28.13 17.33
C THR A 49 3.86 -27.92 16.34
N GLY A 50 2.62 -27.81 16.83
CA GLY A 50 1.42 -27.52 16.04
C GLY A 50 1.04 -26.03 16.02
N PRO A 51 0.23 -25.59 15.04
CA PRO A 51 -0.31 -24.23 15.04
C PRO A 51 -1.15 -23.98 16.29
N LYS A 52 -1.14 -22.75 16.81
CA LYS A 52 -2.06 -22.37 17.89
C LYS A 52 -3.51 -22.54 17.42
N VAL A 53 -4.39 -23.02 18.30
CA VAL A 53 -5.79 -23.28 17.95
C VAL A 53 -6.71 -22.41 18.80
N ALA A 54 -7.66 -21.75 18.15
CA ALA A 54 -8.80 -21.08 18.77
C ALA A 54 -10.08 -21.86 18.44
N GLN A 55 -11.04 -21.86 19.35
CA GLN A 55 -12.34 -22.51 19.16
C GLN A 55 -13.44 -21.45 19.02
N ALA A 56 -14.24 -21.57 17.96
CA ALA A 56 -15.47 -20.82 17.79
C ALA A 56 -16.63 -21.58 18.43
N VAL A 57 -17.47 -20.89 19.22
CA VAL A 57 -18.65 -21.50 19.85
C VAL A 57 -19.92 -21.07 19.14
N ARG A 58 -20.77 -22.05 18.79
CA ARG A 58 -22.05 -21.78 18.14
C ARG A 58 -23.05 -21.19 19.13
N VAL A 59 -23.78 -20.17 18.69
CA VAL A 59 -24.89 -19.55 19.42
C VAL A 59 -26.11 -19.41 18.52
N GLU A 60 -27.31 -19.50 19.10
CA GLU A 60 -28.58 -19.49 18.35
C GLU A 60 -28.99 -18.08 17.89
N ARG A 61 -28.56 -17.04 18.63
CA ARG A 61 -28.79 -15.63 18.28
C ARG A 61 -27.48 -14.86 18.25
N ALA A 62 -27.46 -13.78 17.48
CA ALA A 62 -26.33 -12.85 17.48
C ALA A 62 -26.09 -12.26 18.89
N PRO A 63 -24.84 -12.14 19.34
CA PRO A 63 -24.51 -11.39 20.54
C PRO A 63 -24.76 -9.90 20.29
N ARG A 64 -24.97 -9.13 21.37
CA ARG A 64 -25.07 -7.68 21.27
C ARG A 64 -23.73 -7.08 20.82
N LEU A 65 -23.75 -6.36 19.71
CA LEU A 65 -22.59 -5.65 19.15
C LEU A 65 -22.64 -4.17 19.52
N ASP A 66 -22.42 -3.86 20.80
CA ASP A 66 -22.47 -2.49 21.37
C ASP A 66 -21.13 -2.02 21.95
N GLY A 67 -20.04 -2.72 21.65
CA GLY A 67 -18.71 -2.49 22.21
C GLY A 67 -18.52 -3.08 23.61
N THR A 68 -19.58 -3.56 24.28
CA THR A 68 -19.50 -4.19 25.61
C THR A 68 -19.39 -5.71 25.51
N LEU A 69 -18.78 -6.35 26.51
CA LEU A 69 -18.78 -7.81 26.64
C LEU A 69 -19.81 -8.31 27.66
N ASN A 70 -20.89 -7.53 27.88
CA ASN A 70 -21.89 -7.79 28.91
C ASN A 70 -22.99 -8.79 28.47
N ASP A 71 -23.08 -9.14 27.17
CA ASP A 71 -24.00 -10.21 26.73
C ASP A 71 -23.50 -11.57 27.29
N PRO A 72 -24.32 -12.32 28.06
CA PRO A 72 -23.91 -13.59 28.64
C PRO A 72 -23.41 -14.62 27.62
N LEU A 73 -23.80 -14.50 26.35
CA LEU A 73 -23.30 -15.37 25.28
C LEU A 73 -21.77 -15.38 25.18
N TRP A 74 -21.09 -14.28 25.52
CA TRP A 74 -19.62 -14.23 25.50
C TRP A 74 -18.98 -15.19 26.51
N GLN A 75 -19.67 -15.56 27.58
CA GLN A 75 -19.16 -16.51 28.58
C GLN A 75 -19.13 -17.95 28.07
N ALA A 76 -19.84 -18.27 26.99
CA ALA A 76 -19.86 -19.59 26.39
C ALA A 76 -18.54 -19.93 25.64
N ALA A 77 -17.79 -18.90 25.19
CA ALA A 77 -16.53 -19.09 24.48
C ALA A 77 -15.33 -19.04 25.43
N GLU A 78 -14.42 -20.01 25.25
CA GLU A 78 -13.11 -19.95 25.89
C GLU A 78 -12.32 -18.75 25.34
N PRO A 79 -11.74 -17.90 26.21
CA PRO A 79 -10.97 -16.76 25.74
C PRO A 79 -9.61 -17.20 25.17
N VAL A 80 -9.33 -16.80 23.94
CA VAL A 80 -8.02 -16.86 23.31
C VAL A 80 -7.09 -15.88 24.02
N ARG A 81 -5.96 -16.40 24.53
CA ARG A 81 -4.93 -15.68 25.28
C ARG A 81 -3.54 -15.98 24.71
N ASP A 82 -2.50 -15.70 25.50
CA ASP A 82 -1.09 -16.03 25.21
C ASP A 82 -0.53 -15.31 23.99
N PHE A 83 -0.89 -14.03 23.84
CA PHE A 83 -0.21 -13.11 22.94
C PHE A 83 1.26 -12.98 23.36
N LEU A 84 2.13 -12.73 22.39
CA LEU A 84 3.56 -12.50 22.60
C LEU A 84 3.97 -11.23 21.86
N GLN A 85 4.88 -10.47 22.46
CA GLN A 85 5.44 -9.28 21.84
C GLN A 85 6.19 -9.66 20.56
N ARG A 86 6.00 -8.86 19.51
CA ARG A 86 6.92 -8.73 18.38
C ARG A 86 7.84 -7.54 18.61
N GLU A 87 7.24 -6.41 18.98
CA GLU A 87 7.93 -5.19 19.36
C GLU A 87 7.54 -4.78 20.78
N PRO A 88 8.44 -4.22 21.60
CA PRO A 88 9.89 -4.07 21.35
C PRO A 88 10.69 -5.35 21.64
N HIS A 89 10.17 -6.27 22.47
CA HIS A 89 10.90 -7.43 22.98
C HIS A 89 10.31 -8.75 22.47
N GLU A 90 10.68 -9.15 21.25
CA GLU A 90 10.22 -10.39 20.60
C GLU A 90 10.17 -11.60 21.55
N GLY A 91 8.99 -12.23 21.61
CA GLY A 91 8.71 -13.44 22.36
C GLY A 91 8.50 -13.23 23.86
N GLN A 92 8.55 -12.00 24.38
CA GLN A 92 8.17 -11.72 25.77
C GLN A 92 6.65 -11.62 25.93
N THR A 93 6.19 -11.76 27.18
CA THR A 93 4.80 -11.50 27.54
C THR A 93 4.46 -10.03 27.30
N PRO A 94 3.30 -9.72 26.70
CA PRO A 94 2.77 -8.36 26.57
C PRO A 94 2.74 -7.63 27.90
N THR A 95 3.03 -6.33 27.87
CA THR A 95 2.91 -5.47 29.06
C THR A 95 1.47 -5.15 29.40
N GLU A 96 0.55 -5.30 28.44
CA GLU A 96 -0.89 -5.23 28.64
C GLU A 96 -1.55 -6.48 28.07
N THR A 97 -2.47 -7.08 28.82
CA THR A 97 -3.09 -8.35 28.40
C THR A 97 -4.24 -8.13 27.42
N THR A 98 -4.40 -9.08 26.50
CA THR A 98 -5.51 -9.10 25.55
C THR A 98 -6.21 -10.46 25.58
N GLU A 99 -7.53 -10.45 25.55
CA GLU A 99 -8.37 -11.64 25.41
C GLU A 99 -9.31 -11.50 24.21
N VAL A 100 -9.50 -12.59 23.47
CA VAL A 100 -10.47 -12.64 22.36
C VAL A 100 -11.41 -13.82 22.55
N ARG A 101 -12.71 -13.60 22.41
CA ARG A 101 -13.74 -14.65 22.43
C ARG A 101 -14.36 -14.75 21.06
N VAL A 102 -14.53 -15.98 20.55
CA VAL A 102 -15.07 -16.22 19.21
C VAL A 102 -16.40 -16.96 19.30
N LEU A 103 -17.45 -16.32 18.82
CA LEU A 103 -18.78 -16.91 18.69
C LEU A 103 -19.17 -16.96 17.22
N TYR A 104 -20.13 -17.81 16.86
CA TYR A 104 -20.74 -17.75 15.53
C TYR A 104 -22.20 -18.17 15.54
N THR A 105 -22.94 -17.63 14.59
CA THR A 105 -24.27 -18.15 14.21
C THR A 105 -24.16 -18.84 12.84
N ARG A 106 -25.26 -19.33 12.28
CA ARG A 106 -25.26 -19.84 10.89
C ARG A 106 -24.84 -18.81 9.83
N ARG A 107 -24.73 -17.52 10.16
CA ARG A 107 -24.60 -16.41 9.19
C ARG A 107 -23.36 -15.54 9.37
N GLU A 108 -22.87 -15.42 10.60
CA GLU A 108 -21.80 -14.47 10.93
C GLU A 108 -20.92 -15.07 12.01
N VAL A 109 -19.63 -14.72 11.98
CA VAL A 109 -18.69 -14.91 13.09
C VAL A 109 -18.59 -13.61 13.88
N TYR A 110 -18.42 -13.74 15.19
CA TYR A 110 -18.36 -12.63 16.12
C TYR A 110 -17.10 -12.71 16.97
N PHE A 111 -16.47 -11.56 17.20
CA PHE A 111 -15.30 -11.43 18.05
C PHE A 111 -15.61 -10.47 19.19
N GLY A 112 -15.43 -10.94 20.42
CA GLY A 112 -15.48 -10.14 21.63
C GLY A 112 -14.06 -9.92 22.14
N ILE A 113 -13.60 -8.68 22.12
CA ILE A 113 -12.20 -8.31 22.37
C ILE A 113 -12.12 -7.52 23.66
N LEU A 114 -11.21 -7.93 24.55
CA LEU A 114 -10.84 -7.20 25.75
C LEU A 114 -9.36 -6.85 25.67
N CYS A 115 -9.06 -5.57 25.53
CA CYS A 115 -7.71 -5.02 25.54
C CYS A 115 -7.50 -4.33 26.88
N ARG A 116 -6.81 -4.98 27.83
CA ARG A 116 -6.50 -4.32 29.11
C ARG A 116 -5.51 -3.19 28.89
N ASP A 117 -5.56 -2.17 29.72
CA ASP A 117 -4.55 -1.12 29.74
C ASP A 117 -4.43 -0.57 31.16
N SER A 118 -3.23 -0.53 31.72
CA SER A 118 -2.99 -0.01 33.07
C SER A 118 -3.21 1.50 33.20
N ALA A 119 -3.31 2.23 32.08
CA ALA A 119 -3.47 3.68 31.99
C ALA A 119 -4.51 4.06 30.91
N PRO A 120 -5.80 3.70 31.10
CA PRO A 120 -6.83 3.84 30.08
C PRO A 120 -7.10 5.30 29.66
N ASN A 121 -6.83 6.26 30.54
CA ASN A 121 -7.01 7.69 30.29
C ASN A 121 -6.01 8.28 29.27
N VAL A 122 -4.94 7.56 28.94
CA VAL A 122 -3.92 7.98 27.97
C VAL A 122 -3.84 7.05 26.75
N ILE A 123 -4.86 6.21 26.54
CA ILE A 123 -5.02 5.45 25.29
C ILE A 123 -5.10 6.44 24.12
N VAL A 124 -4.30 6.20 23.09
CA VAL A 124 -4.26 7.06 21.89
C VAL A 124 -5.36 6.61 20.95
N ALA A 125 -6.41 7.42 20.82
CA ALA A 125 -7.55 7.15 19.95
C ALA A 125 -8.07 8.48 19.39
N THR A 126 -7.74 8.78 18.15
CA THR A 126 -7.91 10.10 17.54
C THR A 126 -8.47 10.08 16.11
N GLU A 127 -8.66 8.91 15.50
CA GLU A 127 -9.24 8.81 14.15
C GLU A 127 -10.65 8.19 14.15
N LEU A 128 -11.64 8.92 13.64
CA LEU A 128 -13.01 8.43 13.44
C LEU A 128 -13.34 8.10 11.98
N ARG A 129 -12.50 8.52 11.04
CA ARG A 129 -12.68 8.26 9.62
C ARG A 129 -12.25 6.84 9.29
N ARG A 130 -13.16 6.12 8.62
CA ARG A 130 -12.92 4.78 8.08
C ARG A 130 -11.81 4.77 7.03
N ASP A 131 -11.15 3.62 6.87
CA ASP A 131 -10.26 3.30 5.75
C ASP A 131 -9.00 4.17 5.70
N LEU A 132 -8.54 4.64 6.88
CA LEU A 132 -7.25 5.29 7.05
C LEU A 132 -6.25 4.42 7.80
N PRO A 133 -4.94 4.62 7.56
CA PRO A 133 -3.89 4.06 8.40
C PRO A 133 -4.15 4.36 9.88
N GLN A 134 -4.21 3.31 10.70
CA GLN A 134 -4.42 3.39 12.16
C GLN A 134 -3.09 3.28 12.93
N ASP A 135 -1.96 3.48 12.27
CA ASP A 135 -0.60 3.35 12.84
C ASP A 135 -0.30 4.40 13.92
N LEU A 136 -1.06 5.50 13.96
CA LEU A 136 -0.91 6.56 14.94
C LEU A 136 -1.88 6.47 16.14
N ASP A 137 -2.69 5.42 16.22
CA ASP A 137 -3.64 5.13 17.29
C ASP A 137 -3.36 3.73 17.88
N ASP A 138 -3.90 3.45 19.07
CA ASP A 138 -4.09 2.06 19.52
C ASP A 138 -4.98 1.36 18.48
N ASN A 139 -4.64 0.14 18.10
CA ASN A 139 -5.48 -0.63 17.19
C ASN A 139 -5.40 -2.12 17.45
N PHE A 140 -6.40 -2.83 16.95
CA PHE A 140 -6.50 -4.28 16.96
C PHE A 140 -6.86 -4.80 15.58
N GLU A 141 -6.15 -5.82 15.13
CA GLU A 141 -6.31 -6.44 13.82
C GLU A 141 -6.70 -7.90 13.98
N ILE A 142 -7.68 -8.32 13.17
CA ILE A 142 -8.10 -9.70 13.01
C ILE A 142 -7.72 -10.13 11.59
N LEU A 143 -6.91 -11.17 11.48
CA LEU A 143 -6.57 -11.81 10.22
C LEU A 143 -7.38 -13.09 10.04
N ILE A 144 -8.05 -13.24 8.90
CA ILE A 144 -8.81 -14.45 8.56
C ILE A 144 -8.39 -14.96 7.17
N ASP A 145 -7.78 -16.14 7.12
CA ASP A 145 -7.63 -16.94 5.91
C ASP A 145 -8.82 -17.91 5.84
N SER A 146 -9.88 -17.50 5.14
CA SER A 146 -11.13 -18.25 5.03
C SER A 146 -11.04 -19.48 4.12
N THR A 147 -9.98 -19.57 3.32
CA THR A 147 -9.72 -20.67 2.38
C THR A 147 -8.74 -21.70 2.91
N HIS A 148 -8.06 -21.39 4.01
CA HIS A 148 -6.97 -22.16 4.59
C HIS A 148 -5.83 -22.45 3.59
N ASP A 149 -5.59 -21.52 2.66
CA ASP A 149 -4.53 -21.66 1.65
C ASP A 149 -3.16 -21.21 2.17
N ARG A 150 -3.12 -20.63 3.37
CA ARG A 150 -1.94 -20.16 4.10
C ARG A 150 -1.13 -19.08 3.37
N ARG A 151 -1.78 -18.38 2.43
CA ARG A 151 -1.16 -17.42 1.51
C ARG A 151 -1.93 -16.12 1.44
N ASN A 152 -3.25 -16.20 1.39
CA ASN A 152 -4.15 -15.06 1.25
C ASN A 152 -4.99 -14.91 2.52
N ALA A 153 -5.28 -13.67 2.91
CA ALA A 153 -6.12 -13.41 4.07
C ALA A 153 -6.85 -12.08 3.99
N TYR A 154 -7.99 -12.01 4.66
CA TYR A 154 -8.70 -10.77 4.98
C TYR A 154 -8.13 -10.19 6.27
N VAL A 155 -7.93 -8.87 6.30
CA VAL A 155 -7.55 -8.14 7.52
C VAL A 155 -8.67 -7.19 7.90
N PHE A 156 -9.11 -7.26 9.15
CA PHE A 156 -10.09 -6.36 9.74
C PHE A 156 -9.43 -5.63 10.91
N GLN A 157 -9.20 -4.33 10.74
CA GLN A 157 -8.57 -3.46 11.72
C GLN A 157 -9.60 -2.55 12.38
N MET A 158 -9.48 -2.36 13.69
CA MET A 158 -10.26 -1.36 14.42
C MET A 158 -9.47 -0.66 15.51
N ASN A 159 -9.88 0.56 15.85
CA ASN A 159 -9.32 1.30 16.97
C ASN A 159 -10.30 1.35 18.17
N PRO A 160 -9.91 1.91 19.33
CA PRO A 160 -10.76 2.03 20.52
C PRO A 160 -12.05 2.85 20.34
N LEU A 161 -12.23 3.53 19.20
CA LEU A 161 -13.44 4.28 18.84
C LEU A 161 -14.40 3.45 17.97
N GLY A 162 -14.01 2.23 17.61
CA GLY A 162 -14.75 1.36 16.69
C GLY A 162 -14.63 1.83 15.24
N THR A 163 -13.63 2.64 14.92
CA THR A 163 -13.31 3.02 13.52
C THR A 163 -12.77 1.80 12.79
N GLN A 164 -13.20 1.60 11.55
CA GLN A 164 -12.87 0.43 10.74
C GLN A 164 -11.81 0.77 9.69
N SER A 165 -10.94 -0.19 9.41
CA SER A 165 -10.08 -0.25 8.22
C SER A 165 -9.99 -1.73 7.84
N ASP A 166 -9.97 -2.05 6.57
CA ASP A 166 -9.88 -3.43 6.10
C ASP A 166 -9.04 -3.55 4.83
N GLY A 167 -8.73 -4.79 4.46
CA GLY A 167 -7.92 -5.05 3.27
C GLY A 167 -7.59 -6.51 3.06
N LEU A 168 -6.77 -6.76 2.03
CA LEU A 168 -6.36 -8.09 1.63
C LEU A 168 -4.84 -8.27 1.72
N ILE A 169 -4.43 -9.40 2.28
CA ILE A 169 -3.08 -9.94 2.08
C ILE A 169 -3.16 -10.88 0.89
N THR A 170 -2.35 -10.61 -0.12
CA THR A 170 -2.18 -11.49 -1.28
C THR A 170 -0.76 -12.07 -1.24
N GLU A 171 -0.66 -13.40 -1.21
CA GLU A 171 0.62 -14.11 -1.34
C GLU A 171 1.69 -13.79 -0.29
N GLU A 172 1.28 -13.42 0.92
CA GLU A 172 2.14 -12.84 1.97
C GLU A 172 3.08 -11.74 1.45
N ARG A 173 2.73 -11.06 0.35
CA ARG A 173 3.53 -9.95 -0.16
C ARG A 173 3.28 -8.74 0.73
N ARG A 174 4.38 -8.17 1.21
CA ARG A 174 4.42 -6.86 1.83
C ARG A 174 4.78 -5.85 0.76
N SER A 175 4.02 -4.77 0.68
CA SER A 175 4.41 -3.58 -0.08
C SER A 175 5.18 -2.63 0.85
N GLU A 176 6.09 -1.83 0.32
CA GLU A 176 6.79 -0.84 1.13
C GLU A 176 5.78 0.11 1.80
N GLY A 177 5.85 0.20 3.13
CA GLY A 177 4.97 1.06 3.92
C GLY A 177 3.51 0.59 4.06
N GLN A 178 3.13 -0.58 3.53
CA GLN A 178 1.78 -1.15 3.69
C GLN A 178 1.85 -2.64 4.01
N ASP A 179 1.23 -3.04 5.12
CA ASP A 179 1.18 -4.44 5.55
C ASP A 179 0.19 -5.28 4.70
N TYR A 180 -0.84 -4.66 4.11
CA TYR A 180 -1.85 -5.30 3.27
C TYR A 180 -2.43 -4.30 2.26
N ASP A 181 -3.12 -4.78 1.22
CA ASP A 181 -3.82 -3.97 0.23
C ASP A 181 -5.11 -3.38 0.85
N PRO A 182 -5.18 -2.07 1.14
CA PRO A 182 -6.34 -1.43 1.74
C PRO A 182 -7.46 -1.15 0.71
N GLY A 183 -7.27 -1.54 -0.55
CA GLY A 183 -8.22 -1.28 -1.64
C GLY A 183 -9.43 -2.23 -1.67
N TRP A 184 -9.40 -3.30 -0.89
CA TRP A 184 -10.57 -4.17 -0.70
C TRP A 184 -11.47 -3.60 0.37
N ASP A 185 -12.79 -3.56 0.09
CA ASP A 185 -13.81 -3.07 1.02
C ASP A 185 -14.80 -4.21 1.38
N GLY A 186 -14.83 -4.58 2.66
CA GLY A 186 -15.71 -5.60 3.21
C GLY A 186 -16.93 -5.07 3.97
N VAL A 187 -18.05 -5.80 3.94
CA VAL A 187 -19.21 -5.50 4.79
C VAL A 187 -19.06 -6.16 6.15
N TRP A 188 -18.80 -5.40 7.20
CA TRP A 188 -18.70 -5.89 8.59
C TRP A 188 -19.06 -4.79 9.60
N THR A 189 -19.33 -5.17 10.85
CA THR A 189 -19.71 -4.23 11.92
C THR A 189 -18.72 -4.30 13.07
N SER A 190 -18.33 -3.13 13.60
CA SER A 190 -17.61 -3.00 14.86
C SER A 190 -18.19 -1.92 15.76
N GLN A 191 -18.06 -2.13 17.06
CA GLN A 191 -18.26 -1.14 18.11
C GLN A 191 -17.16 -1.31 19.14
N ALA A 192 -16.66 -0.21 19.70
CA ALA A 192 -15.68 -0.24 20.77
C ALA A 192 -15.95 0.86 21.81
N GLN A 193 -15.44 0.64 23.01
CA GLN A 193 -15.53 1.60 24.11
C GLN A 193 -14.26 1.53 24.96
N ILE A 194 -13.79 2.71 25.39
CA ILE A 194 -12.76 2.82 26.42
C ILE A 194 -13.44 2.67 27.79
N THR A 195 -12.83 1.90 28.68
CA THR A 195 -13.33 1.56 30.02
C THR A 195 -12.22 1.79 31.05
N ASP A 196 -12.54 1.71 32.34
CA ASP A 196 -11.53 1.84 33.41
C ASP A 196 -10.49 0.70 33.42
N ALA A 197 -10.73 -0.39 32.68
CA ALA A 197 -9.81 -1.52 32.56
C ALA A 197 -8.97 -1.50 31.28
N GLY A 198 -9.18 -0.54 30.37
CA GLY A 198 -8.60 -0.52 29.02
C GLY A 198 -9.67 -0.20 27.98
N TRP A 199 -9.87 -1.06 26.99
CA TRP A 199 -10.96 -0.93 26.03
C TRP A 199 -11.52 -2.27 25.59
N THR A 200 -12.79 -2.30 25.21
CA THR A 200 -13.47 -3.49 24.68
C THR A 200 -14.02 -3.22 23.30
N ALA A 201 -14.11 -4.25 22.49
CA ALA A 201 -14.75 -4.18 21.18
C ALA A 201 -15.60 -5.42 20.91
N THR A 202 -16.66 -5.23 20.15
CA THR A 202 -17.46 -6.31 19.58
C THR A 202 -17.55 -6.16 18.08
N VAL A 203 -17.32 -7.27 17.38
CA VAL A 203 -17.19 -7.33 15.94
C VAL A 203 -18.11 -8.41 15.40
N GLY A 204 -18.79 -8.13 14.29
CA GLY A 204 -19.57 -9.10 13.53
C GLY A 204 -19.15 -9.10 12.07
N ILE A 205 -18.74 -10.25 11.57
CA ILE A 205 -18.32 -10.45 10.18
C ILE A 205 -19.28 -11.46 9.53
N PRO A 206 -20.16 -10.99 8.64
CA PRO A 206 -20.96 -11.87 7.82
C PRO A 206 -20.13 -12.82 6.98
N PHE A 207 -20.58 -14.07 6.91
CA PHE A 207 -19.89 -15.13 6.18
C PHE A 207 -19.78 -14.90 4.68
N ASN A 208 -20.76 -14.22 4.07
CA ASN A 208 -20.70 -13.81 2.68
C ASN A 208 -19.60 -12.77 2.38
N THR A 209 -19.13 -12.02 3.38
CA THR A 209 -17.99 -11.08 3.25
C THR A 209 -16.67 -11.82 3.01
N LEU A 210 -16.52 -13.02 3.57
CA LEU A 210 -15.30 -13.85 3.48
C LEU A 210 -15.25 -14.74 2.23
N ASN A 211 -16.21 -14.55 1.31
CA ASN A 211 -16.34 -15.25 0.02
C ASN A 211 -16.05 -16.76 0.07
N PHE A 212 -16.70 -17.47 1.00
CA PHE A 212 -16.64 -18.93 1.09
C PHE A 212 -17.98 -19.56 0.75
N THR A 213 -17.94 -20.80 0.24
CA THR A 213 -19.11 -21.61 -0.13
C THR A 213 -19.16 -22.98 0.57
N GLN A 214 -18.16 -23.31 1.41
CA GLN A 214 -18.17 -24.54 2.22
C GLN A 214 -18.91 -24.32 3.55
N SER A 215 -19.74 -25.29 3.93
CA SER A 215 -20.70 -25.15 5.04
C SER A 215 -20.44 -26.06 6.25
N GLN A 216 -19.53 -27.04 6.14
CA GLN A 216 -19.31 -28.07 7.16
C GLN A 216 -17.83 -28.21 7.52
N ASP A 217 -17.55 -28.32 8.82
CA ASP A 217 -16.23 -28.53 9.44
C ASP A 217 -15.12 -27.65 8.88
N VAL A 218 -15.36 -26.34 8.88
CA VAL A 218 -14.45 -25.38 8.25
C VAL A 218 -13.32 -25.04 9.22
N VAL A 219 -12.09 -25.12 8.71
CA VAL A 219 -10.88 -24.62 9.38
C VAL A 219 -10.45 -23.34 8.68
N TRP A 220 -10.26 -22.26 9.46
CA TRP A 220 -9.70 -21.01 8.94
C TRP A 220 -8.34 -20.74 9.55
N GLY A 221 -7.46 -20.10 8.78
CA GLY A 221 -6.30 -19.45 9.38
C GLY A 221 -6.75 -18.22 10.16
N LEU A 222 -6.22 -18.04 11.37
CA LEU A 222 -6.59 -16.95 12.27
C LEU A 222 -5.34 -16.35 12.92
N ASN A 223 -5.26 -15.03 12.95
CA ASN A 223 -4.27 -14.33 13.77
C ASN A 223 -4.85 -13.03 14.32
N PHE A 224 -4.20 -12.51 15.36
CA PHE A 224 -4.55 -11.26 16.00
C PHE A 224 -3.29 -10.43 16.23
N LYS A 225 -3.39 -9.11 16.03
CA LYS A 225 -2.35 -8.14 16.41
C LYS A 225 -2.98 -7.02 17.22
N ARG A 226 -2.32 -6.58 18.28
CA ARG A 226 -2.62 -5.33 18.98
C ARG A 226 -1.41 -4.41 18.86
N LEU A 227 -1.66 -3.15 18.48
CA LEU A 227 -0.69 -2.08 18.62
C LEU A 227 -1.05 -1.24 19.84
N ILE A 228 -0.14 -1.16 20.82
CA ILE A 228 -0.24 -0.26 21.96
C ILE A 228 0.56 1.00 21.66
N ARG A 229 -0.09 2.03 21.12
CA ARG A 229 0.61 3.14 20.44
C ARG A 229 1.53 3.91 21.39
N ARG A 230 1.09 4.17 22.62
CA ARG A 230 1.84 4.90 23.66
C ARG A 230 3.12 4.20 24.13
N LYS A 231 3.17 2.87 24.01
CA LYS A 231 4.35 2.04 24.31
C LYS A 231 5.15 1.69 23.06
N ASN A 232 4.53 1.91 21.90
CA ASN A 232 5.02 1.45 20.60
C ASN A 232 5.37 -0.06 20.68
N GLU A 233 4.41 -0.81 21.20
CA GLU A 233 4.46 -2.24 21.47
C GLU A 233 3.46 -2.96 20.55
N GLU A 234 3.90 -4.03 19.91
CA GLU A 234 3.07 -4.87 19.05
C GLU A 234 3.00 -6.26 19.66
N ASP A 235 1.78 -6.71 19.93
CA ASP A 235 1.49 -8.02 20.48
C ASP A 235 0.76 -8.86 19.45
N LEU A 236 1.24 -10.09 19.21
CA LEU A 236 0.61 -11.02 18.27
C LEU A 236 0.23 -12.34 18.94
N TRP A 237 -0.89 -12.91 18.52
CA TRP A 237 -1.30 -14.23 18.98
C TRP A 237 -0.40 -15.32 18.38
N SER A 238 -0.14 -15.28 17.07
CA SER A 238 0.81 -16.12 16.34
C SER A 238 1.72 -15.28 15.45
N ALA A 239 2.74 -15.88 14.83
CA ALA A 239 3.68 -15.19 13.93
C ALA A 239 4.43 -13.98 14.54
N TYR A 240 4.68 -13.99 15.86
CA TYR A 240 5.28 -12.88 16.62
C TYR A 240 6.78 -12.63 16.36
N ARG A 241 7.45 -13.46 15.55
CA ARG A 241 8.86 -13.20 15.17
C ARG A 241 8.92 -11.91 14.35
N ARG A 242 9.94 -11.08 14.56
CA ARG A 242 10.05 -9.76 13.91
C ARG A 242 10.07 -9.84 12.39
N VAL A 243 10.81 -10.80 11.83
CA VAL A 243 10.82 -11.14 10.38
C VAL A 243 9.47 -11.58 9.82
N PHE A 244 8.50 -11.91 10.68
CA PHE A 244 7.14 -12.25 10.30
C PHE A 244 6.22 -11.06 10.56
N GLY A 245 5.37 -11.14 11.58
CA GLY A 245 4.26 -10.21 11.80
C GLY A 245 2.95 -10.76 11.26
N ILE A 246 1.90 -9.93 11.33
CA ILE A 246 0.54 -10.37 11.00
C ILE A 246 0.40 -10.78 9.53
N THR A 247 1.21 -10.22 8.64
CA THR A 247 1.17 -10.50 7.20
C THR A 247 1.66 -11.90 6.82
N LYS A 248 2.31 -12.61 7.75
CA LYS A 248 2.80 -13.97 7.57
C LYS A 248 1.70 -15.02 7.77
N VAL A 249 0.74 -15.05 6.84
CA VAL A 249 -0.44 -15.95 6.84
C VAL A 249 -0.08 -17.42 7.08
N SER A 250 1.06 -17.90 6.56
CA SER A 250 1.56 -19.27 6.72
C SER A 250 1.91 -19.66 8.15
N GLU A 251 2.12 -18.67 9.03
CA GLU A 251 2.38 -18.83 10.46
C GLU A 251 1.15 -18.44 11.32
N ALA A 252 -0.01 -18.20 10.72
CA ALA A 252 -1.26 -17.99 11.44
C ALA A 252 -1.66 -19.25 12.24
N GLY A 253 -2.39 -19.05 13.34
CA GLY A 253 -3.04 -20.14 14.04
C GLY A 253 -4.27 -20.64 13.27
N GLU A 254 -5.03 -21.54 13.88
CA GLU A 254 -6.24 -22.12 13.30
C GLU A 254 -7.47 -21.75 14.13
N LEU A 255 -8.55 -21.38 13.45
CA LEU A 255 -9.89 -21.34 14.03
C LEU A 255 -10.63 -22.62 13.68
N ARG A 256 -11.10 -23.32 14.71
CA ARG A 256 -11.87 -24.56 14.60
C ARG A 256 -13.24 -24.43 15.29
N GLY A 257 -14.09 -25.44 15.15
CA GLY A 257 -15.42 -25.49 15.78
C GLY A 257 -16.55 -24.85 14.98
N ILE A 258 -16.26 -24.33 13.78
CA ILE A 258 -17.26 -23.76 12.87
C ILE A 258 -17.91 -24.89 12.06
N THR A 259 -19.19 -25.15 12.33
CA THR A 259 -19.97 -26.24 11.72
C THR A 259 -21.36 -25.74 11.31
N ASP A 260 -21.97 -26.36 10.29
CA ASP A 260 -23.31 -26.06 9.79
C ASP A 260 -23.60 -24.58 9.46
N ILE A 261 -22.62 -23.88 8.92
CA ILE A 261 -22.77 -22.50 8.46
C ILE A 261 -23.47 -22.49 7.09
N GLY A 262 -24.36 -21.53 6.85
CA GLY A 262 -25.01 -21.44 5.53
C GLY A 262 -24.00 -21.11 4.43
N SER A 263 -24.23 -21.56 3.20
CA SER A 263 -23.47 -21.06 2.04
C SER A 263 -23.94 -19.64 1.71
N GLY A 264 -23.23 -18.62 2.19
CA GLY A 264 -23.52 -17.23 1.87
C GLY A 264 -22.90 -16.84 0.54
N ARG A 265 -23.64 -16.97 -0.57
CA ARG A 265 -23.12 -16.53 -1.88
C ARG A 265 -23.03 -15.00 -1.90
N LEU A 266 -21.83 -14.47 -2.15
CA LEU A 266 -21.63 -13.03 -2.31
C LEU A 266 -22.45 -12.55 -3.52
N PHE A 267 -23.37 -11.61 -3.31
CA PHE A 267 -24.07 -10.93 -4.40
C PHE A 267 -24.40 -9.51 -3.95
N ILE A 268 -23.78 -8.53 -4.60
CA ILE A 268 -23.96 -7.11 -4.35
C ILE A 268 -24.27 -6.44 -5.68
N VAL A 269 -25.31 -5.62 -5.71
CA VAL A 269 -25.63 -4.75 -6.85
C VAL A 269 -25.68 -3.32 -6.34
N LYS A 270 -24.83 -2.45 -6.87
CA LYS A 270 -24.63 -1.07 -6.39
C LYS A 270 -24.85 -0.10 -7.55
N PRO A 271 -26.10 0.22 -7.90
CA PRO A 271 -26.38 1.34 -8.78
C PRO A 271 -25.94 2.65 -8.14
N TYR A 272 -25.60 3.60 -9.00
CA TYR A 272 -25.37 4.98 -8.61
C TYR A 272 -25.95 5.96 -9.62
N GLY A 273 -26.24 7.17 -9.12
CA GLY A 273 -26.57 8.33 -9.93
C GLY A 273 -25.66 9.50 -9.54
N LEU A 274 -25.29 10.30 -10.52
CA LEU A 274 -24.48 11.51 -10.36
C LEU A 274 -25.14 12.67 -11.09
N LEU A 275 -25.27 13.79 -10.39
CA LEU A 275 -25.68 15.07 -10.94
C LEU A 275 -24.62 16.11 -10.63
N GLY A 276 -24.33 17.01 -11.56
CA GLY A 276 -23.29 18.00 -11.34
C GLY A 276 -23.22 19.06 -12.43
N ALA A 277 -22.25 19.95 -12.25
CA ALA A 277 -21.87 20.95 -13.23
C ALA A 277 -20.34 21.02 -13.27
N ASP A 278 -19.77 21.03 -14.47
CA ASP A 278 -18.35 21.16 -14.70
C ASP A 278 -18.07 22.36 -15.61
N ARG A 279 -16.97 23.05 -15.34
CA ARG A 279 -16.52 24.18 -16.13
C ARG A 279 -15.01 24.13 -16.26
N LEU A 280 -14.55 23.79 -17.46
CA LEU A 280 -13.15 23.81 -17.84
C LEU A 280 -12.78 25.18 -18.43
N SER A 281 -11.54 25.62 -18.23
CA SER A 281 -11.04 26.86 -18.83
C SER A 281 -11.08 26.86 -20.36
N THR A 282 -11.13 25.69 -20.98
CA THR A 282 -11.13 25.49 -22.43
C THR A 282 -12.52 25.28 -23.03
N SER A 283 -13.57 24.99 -22.23
CA SER A 283 -14.87 24.54 -22.76
C SER A 283 -15.81 25.68 -23.20
N GLY A 284 -15.46 26.95 -22.95
CA GLY A 284 -16.31 28.11 -23.33
C GLY A 284 -17.67 28.20 -22.61
N GLY A 285 -18.03 27.24 -21.76
CA GLY A 285 -19.32 27.12 -21.08
C GLY A 285 -19.29 26.17 -19.88
N THR A 286 -20.46 25.93 -19.28
CA THR A 286 -20.66 24.98 -18.17
C THR A 286 -21.37 23.74 -18.71
N ASP A 287 -20.79 22.57 -18.48
CA ASP A 287 -21.36 21.27 -18.84
C ASP A 287 -22.16 20.71 -17.67
N PHE A 288 -23.40 20.31 -17.90
CA PHE A 288 -24.23 19.68 -16.87
C PHE A 288 -24.02 18.18 -16.85
N LEU A 289 -23.46 17.68 -15.76
CA LEU A 289 -23.19 16.27 -15.56
C LEU A 289 -24.48 15.57 -15.10
N HIS A 290 -24.91 14.57 -15.86
CA HIS A 290 -26.02 13.69 -15.50
C HIS A 290 -25.68 12.29 -15.97
N THR A 291 -25.30 11.43 -15.03
CA THR A 291 -24.87 10.07 -15.36
C THR A 291 -25.33 9.10 -14.30
N GLY A 292 -25.39 7.83 -14.66
CA GLY A 292 -25.69 6.74 -13.74
C GLY A 292 -25.03 5.47 -14.23
N GLY A 293 -24.70 4.60 -13.30
CA GLY A 293 -24.03 3.34 -13.58
C GLY A 293 -24.39 2.30 -12.55
N VAL A 294 -23.83 1.11 -12.70
CA VAL A 294 -24.04 0.02 -11.76
C VAL A 294 -22.79 -0.83 -11.64
N ASP A 295 -22.43 -1.12 -10.40
CA ASP A 295 -21.42 -2.11 -10.06
C ASP A 295 -22.09 -3.38 -9.53
N ILE A 296 -21.60 -4.54 -9.94
CA ILE A 296 -22.12 -5.84 -9.53
C ILE A 296 -20.97 -6.70 -9.04
N LYS A 297 -21.10 -7.23 -7.83
CA LYS A 297 -20.18 -8.18 -7.21
C LYS A 297 -20.88 -9.53 -7.07
N TYR A 298 -20.28 -10.59 -7.58
CA TYR A 298 -20.88 -11.93 -7.55
C TYR A 298 -19.85 -13.02 -7.24
N GLY A 299 -20.03 -13.71 -6.11
CA GLY A 299 -19.26 -14.88 -5.71
C GLY A 299 -19.68 -16.10 -6.51
N LEU A 300 -18.86 -16.51 -7.48
CA LEU A 300 -19.12 -17.69 -8.31
C LEU A 300 -18.91 -18.99 -7.53
N ARG A 301 -17.86 -19.06 -6.71
CA ARG A 301 -17.48 -20.19 -5.83
C ARG A 301 -16.72 -19.68 -4.59
N SER A 302 -16.45 -20.56 -3.60
CA SER A 302 -15.44 -20.30 -2.55
C SER A 302 -14.19 -19.79 -3.26
N SER A 303 -13.72 -18.60 -2.94
CA SER A 303 -12.52 -18.01 -3.54
C SER A 303 -12.58 -17.59 -5.02
N LEU A 304 -13.75 -17.49 -5.68
CA LEU A 304 -13.87 -16.95 -7.05
C LEU A 304 -14.95 -15.87 -7.15
N VAL A 305 -14.57 -14.63 -7.49
CA VAL A 305 -15.45 -13.45 -7.54
C VAL A 305 -15.45 -12.82 -8.93
N ALA A 306 -16.63 -12.50 -9.43
CA ALA A 306 -16.83 -11.64 -10.59
C ALA A 306 -17.24 -10.23 -10.13
N ASN A 307 -16.55 -9.21 -10.62
CA ASN A 307 -16.87 -7.79 -10.46
C ASN A 307 -17.20 -7.24 -11.84
N LEU A 308 -18.38 -6.67 -12.01
CA LEU A 308 -18.84 -6.07 -13.26
C LEU A 308 -19.15 -4.60 -12.99
N THR A 309 -18.85 -3.74 -13.95
CA THR A 309 -19.21 -2.34 -13.90
C THR A 309 -19.77 -1.88 -15.22
N ILE A 310 -20.77 -1.01 -15.18
CA ILE A 310 -21.38 -0.37 -16.36
C ILE A 310 -21.38 1.14 -16.12
N ASN A 311 -20.85 1.86 -17.10
CA ASN A 311 -20.73 3.31 -17.16
C ASN A 311 -20.00 3.92 -15.95
N THR A 312 -19.04 3.21 -15.36
CA THR A 312 -18.39 3.57 -14.08
C THR A 312 -17.93 5.03 -14.04
N ASP A 313 -18.06 5.63 -12.87
CA ASP A 313 -17.57 6.96 -12.55
C ASP A 313 -16.63 6.87 -11.35
N PHE A 314 -15.55 7.63 -11.41
CA PHE A 314 -14.49 7.65 -10.41
C PHE A 314 -14.39 9.00 -9.67
N GLY A 315 -15.42 9.86 -9.77
CA GLY A 315 -15.43 11.18 -9.15
C GLY A 315 -15.35 11.15 -7.61
N ASP A 316 -15.65 10.02 -6.98
CA ASP A 316 -15.57 9.79 -5.53
C ASP A 316 -14.19 9.34 -5.03
N ALA A 317 -13.25 9.07 -5.94
CA ALA A 317 -11.86 8.77 -5.58
C ALA A 317 -11.13 10.01 -5.05
N ASP A 318 -10.20 9.80 -4.12
CA ASP A 318 -9.42 10.89 -3.54
C ASP A 318 -8.49 11.54 -4.59
N VAL A 319 -8.45 12.88 -4.59
CA VAL A 319 -7.59 13.65 -5.50
C VAL A 319 -6.11 13.38 -5.21
N ASP A 320 -5.29 13.35 -6.26
CA ASP A 320 -3.85 13.12 -6.16
C ASP A 320 -3.11 14.30 -5.51
N GLN A 321 -2.04 13.98 -4.79
CA GLN A 321 -1.14 15.02 -4.29
C GLN A 321 -0.27 15.54 -5.43
N GLN A 322 -0.17 16.87 -5.53
CA GLN A 322 0.68 17.48 -6.54
C GLN A 322 2.14 17.14 -6.30
N GLN A 323 2.82 16.73 -7.37
CA GLN A 323 4.24 16.46 -7.37
C GLN A 323 4.94 17.37 -8.38
N PHE A 324 6.16 17.77 -8.07
CA PHE A 324 7.03 18.50 -9.01
C PHE A 324 8.14 17.55 -9.43
N ASN A 325 8.22 17.26 -10.74
CA ASN A 325 9.19 16.27 -11.24
C ASN A 325 10.61 16.82 -11.18
N LEU A 326 11.51 16.09 -10.51
CA LEU A 326 12.93 16.43 -10.38
C LEU A 326 13.83 15.52 -11.21
N THR A 327 13.25 14.55 -11.91
CA THR A 327 13.97 13.57 -12.73
C THR A 327 13.42 13.62 -14.15
N PRO A 328 14.19 13.12 -15.14
CA PRO A 328 13.69 12.99 -16.51
C PRO A 328 12.72 11.80 -16.69
N TYR A 329 12.36 11.11 -15.61
CA TYR A 329 11.56 9.90 -15.65
C TYR A 329 10.09 10.14 -15.30
N ARG A 330 9.23 9.15 -15.53
CA ARG A 330 7.78 9.25 -15.32
C ARG A 330 7.44 9.22 -13.83
N ILE A 331 6.39 9.93 -13.43
CA ILE A 331 5.92 9.90 -12.04
C ILE A 331 4.93 8.74 -11.87
N PHE A 332 5.12 7.93 -10.84
CA PHE A 332 4.17 6.90 -10.43
C PHE A 332 3.05 7.52 -9.56
N PHE A 333 1.79 7.32 -9.96
CA PHE A 333 0.62 7.69 -9.18
C PHE A 333 -0.20 6.44 -8.85
N PRO A 334 -0.38 6.07 -7.57
CA PRO A 334 -1.08 4.84 -7.22
C PRO A 334 -2.53 4.84 -7.72
N GLU A 335 -3.06 3.64 -7.96
CA GLU A 335 -4.48 3.46 -8.25
C GLU A 335 -5.33 3.82 -7.02
N LYS A 336 -6.47 4.47 -7.26
CA LYS A 336 -7.41 4.92 -6.20
C LYS A 336 -8.86 4.55 -6.48
N ARG A 337 -9.11 3.88 -7.60
CA ARG A 337 -10.44 3.60 -8.13
C ARG A 337 -10.89 2.21 -7.72
N GLN A 338 -12.02 2.12 -7.02
CA GLN A 338 -12.48 0.90 -6.36
C GLN A 338 -12.57 -0.31 -7.30
N PHE A 339 -13.15 -0.15 -8.49
CA PHE A 339 -13.23 -1.25 -9.48
C PHE A 339 -11.87 -1.89 -9.78
N PHE A 340 -10.79 -1.09 -9.84
CA PHE A 340 -9.45 -1.60 -10.12
C PHE A 340 -8.75 -2.12 -8.87
N LEU A 341 -8.92 -1.46 -7.73
CA LEU A 341 -8.31 -1.81 -6.44
C LEU A 341 -8.75 -3.18 -5.90
N GLU A 342 -10.02 -3.55 -6.08
CA GLU A 342 -10.53 -4.77 -5.45
C GLU A 342 -9.84 -6.05 -5.96
N ASN A 343 -9.11 -6.77 -5.11
CA ASN A 343 -8.31 -7.94 -5.51
C ASN A 343 -7.24 -7.62 -6.58
N ALA A 344 -6.70 -6.39 -6.59
CA ALA A 344 -5.67 -5.98 -7.54
C ALA A 344 -4.43 -6.90 -7.51
N GLY A 345 -4.05 -7.40 -6.32
CA GLY A 345 -2.90 -8.28 -6.12
C GLY A 345 -2.89 -9.57 -6.98
N VAL A 346 -4.05 -10.01 -7.47
CA VAL A 346 -4.12 -11.14 -8.42
C VAL A 346 -3.38 -10.81 -9.73
N PHE A 347 -3.49 -9.56 -10.19
CA PHE A 347 -2.85 -9.05 -11.40
C PHE A 347 -1.42 -8.55 -11.17
N ASP A 348 -0.83 -8.76 -10.00
CA ASP A 348 0.56 -8.38 -9.78
C ASP A 348 1.51 -9.16 -10.69
N PHE A 349 2.30 -8.39 -11.44
CA PHE A 349 3.47 -8.82 -12.20
C PHE A 349 4.48 -7.68 -12.15
N SER A 350 5.35 -7.73 -11.15
CA SER A 350 6.44 -6.76 -11.00
C SER A 350 7.59 -7.16 -11.91
N THR A 351 8.20 -6.17 -12.56
CA THR A 351 9.45 -6.33 -13.30
C THR A 351 10.63 -5.67 -12.56
N GLY A 352 10.54 -5.53 -11.23
CA GLY A 352 11.54 -4.87 -10.40
C GLY A 352 11.53 -3.34 -10.56
N PHE A 353 12.33 -2.61 -9.78
CA PHE A 353 12.57 -1.15 -9.95
C PHE A 353 11.30 -0.27 -10.03
N GLN A 354 10.21 -0.65 -9.34
CA GLN A 354 8.87 -0.05 -9.43
C GLN A 354 8.11 -0.28 -10.76
N ASP A 355 8.70 -0.99 -11.71
CA ASP A 355 8.07 -1.33 -12.98
C ASP A 355 7.04 -2.46 -12.81
N LEU A 356 5.95 -2.34 -13.56
CA LEU A 356 4.81 -3.25 -13.58
C LEU A 356 4.46 -3.60 -15.03
N LEU A 357 4.30 -4.89 -15.32
CA LEU A 357 3.82 -5.33 -16.63
C LEU A 357 2.37 -4.88 -16.88
N PHE A 358 1.58 -4.81 -15.81
CA PHE A 358 0.21 -4.32 -15.81
C PHE A 358 0.01 -3.26 -14.73
N PHE A 359 -0.54 -2.11 -15.12
CA PHE A 359 -0.84 -1.00 -14.24
C PHE A 359 -2.20 -0.40 -14.61
N SER A 360 -3.22 -0.71 -13.82
CA SER A 360 -4.61 -0.35 -14.10
C SER A 360 -4.85 1.15 -14.26
N ARG A 361 -3.98 2.01 -13.71
CA ARG A 361 -4.05 3.47 -13.84
C ARG A 361 -3.94 3.92 -15.30
N GLN A 362 -3.35 3.11 -16.18
CA GLN A 362 -3.31 3.37 -17.64
C GLN A 362 -4.69 3.20 -18.31
N ILE A 363 -5.65 2.53 -17.66
CA ILE A 363 -6.99 2.31 -18.21
C ILE A 363 -7.90 3.46 -17.79
N GLY A 364 -8.55 4.11 -18.76
CA GLY A 364 -9.52 5.18 -18.50
C GLY A 364 -8.91 6.50 -18.04
N ILE A 365 -7.61 6.71 -18.30
CA ILE A 365 -6.90 7.96 -18.06
C ILE A 365 -5.98 8.21 -19.26
N ASP A 366 -6.03 9.42 -19.82
CA ASP A 366 -5.08 9.87 -20.83
C ASP A 366 -3.68 10.03 -20.18
N PRO A 367 -2.64 9.34 -20.67
CA PRO A 367 -1.33 9.32 -20.02
C PRO A 367 -0.60 10.67 -20.10
N VAL A 368 -0.96 11.54 -21.04
CA VAL A 368 -0.33 12.84 -21.27
C VAL A 368 -1.08 13.94 -20.52
N THR A 369 -2.41 13.98 -20.64
CA THR A 369 -3.24 15.05 -20.06
C THR A 369 -3.80 14.71 -18.68
N GLY A 370 -3.77 13.42 -18.29
CA GLY A 370 -4.43 12.89 -17.09
C GLY A 370 -5.95 13.02 -17.11
N GLN A 371 -6.54 13.29 -18.29
CA GLN A 371 -7.98 13.36 -18.43
C GLN A 371 -8.60 11.98 -18.24
N VAL A 372 -9.68 11.90 -17.46
CA VAL A 372 -10.43 10.66 -17.28
C VAL A 372 -11.13 10.36 -18.60
N VAL A 373 -10.86 9.17 -19.15
CA VAL A 373 -11.57 8.64 -20.31
C VAL A 373 -12.67 7.70 -19.80
N PRO A 374 -13.96 8.00 -20.05
CA PRO A 374 -15.04 7.22 -19.45
C PRO A 374 -15.02 5.75 -19.87
N VAL A 375 -15.28 4.86 -18.90
CA VAL A 375 -15.40 3.42 -19.13
C VAL A 375 -16.87 3.06 -19.35
N ASN A 376 -17.18 2.44 -20.49
CA ASN A 376 -18.53 1.98 -20.83
C ASN A 376 -18.96 0.77 -20.02
N ALA A 377 -18.07 -0.20 -19.93
CA ALA A 377 -18.29 -1.43 -19.21
C ALA A 377 -16.93 -2.05 -18.87
N GLY A 378 -16.90 -2.80 -17.78
CA GLY A 378 -15.75 -3.59 -17.38
C GLY A 378 -16.19 -4.84 -16.66
N GLY A 379 -15.47 -5.94 -16.88
CA GLY A 379 -15.63 -7.19 -16.16
C GLY A 379 -14.31 -7.66 -15.61
N LYS A 380 -14.32 -8.20 -14.39
CA LYS A 380 -13.14 -8.74 -13.71
C LYS A 380 -13.51 -10.01 -12.97
N LEU A 381 -12.84 -11.10 -13.28
CA LEU A 381 -12.98 -12.39 -12.61
C LEU A 381 -11.67 -12.72 -11.90
N THR A 382 -11.69 -12.80 -10.57
CA THR A 382 -10.50 -13.04 -9.76
C THR A 382 -10.74 -14.12 -8.72
N GLY A 383 -9.76 -14.99 -8.52
CA GLY A 383 -9.88 -16.03 -7.51
C GLY A 383 -8.87 -17.15 -7.58
N THR A 384 -9.13 -18.20 -6.80
CA THR A 384 -8.31 -19.41 -6.72
C THR A 384 -9.15 -20.65 -7.09
N LEU A 385 -8.55 -21.56 -7.85
CA LEU A 385 -9.10 -22.87 -8.21
C LEU A 385 -8.03 -23.93 -8.00
N GLY A 386 -8.12 -24.66 -6.87
CA GLY A 386 -7.07 -25.59 -6.45
C GLY A 386 -5.75 -24.85 -6.24
N ASN A 387 -4.69 -25.28 -6.94
CA ASN A 387 -3.37 -24.65 -6.85
C ASN A 387 -3.16 -23.52 -7.87
N TYR A 388 -4.22 -22.99 -8.47
CA TYR A 388 -4.14 -21.94 -9.48
C TYR A 388 -4.87 -20.68 -9.00
N GLN A 389 -4.18 -19.55 -8.98
CA GLN A 389 -4.78 -18.22 -8.88
C GLN A 389 -5.02 -17.68 -10.29
N ILE A 390 -6.23 -17.19 -10.57
CA ILE A 390 -6.66 -16.74 -11.89
C ILE A 390 -7.23 -15.32 -11.77
N GLY A 391 -6.80 -14.45 -12.67
CA GLY A 391 -7.36 -13.11 -12.89
C GLY A 391 -7.66 -12.93 -14.37
N VAL A 392 -8.89 -12.55 -14.71
CA VAL A 392 -9.31 -12.15 -16.06
C VAL A 392 -9.97 -10.79 -15.95
N MET A 393 -9.60 -9.84 -16.80
CA MET A 393 -10.20 -8.52 -16.87
C MET A 393 -10.46 -8.15 -18.32
N ASP A 394 -11.61 -7.54 -18.60
CA ASP A 394 -11.91 -6.92 -19.89
C ASP A 394 -12.59 -5.58 -19.63
N VAL A 395 -12.07 -4.49 -20.20
CA VAL A 395 -12.56 -3.13 -19.97
C VAL A 395 -12.65 -2.38 -21.28
N GLN A 396 -13.80 -1.74 -21.53
CA GLN A 396 -14.05 -0.93 -22.71
C GLN A 396 -14.15 0.55 -22.33
N THR A 397 -13.28 1.39 -22.88
CA THR A 397 -13.43 2.85 -22.83
C THR A 397 -14.17 3.36 -24.07
N ARG A 398 -14.88 4.48 -23.93
CA ARG A 398 -15.43 5.21 -25.09
C ARG A 398 -14.41 6.21 -25.61
N SER A 399 -14.58 6.63 -26.86
CA SER A 399 -13.85 7.77 -27.41
C SER A 399 -14.25 9.05 -26.67
N ASP A 400 -13.27 9.87 -26.30
CA ASP A 400 -13.51 11.16 -25.65
C ASP A 400 -12.39 12.16 -26.00
N GLY A 401 -12.77 13.31 -26.55
CA GLY A 401 -11.83 14.29 -27.09
C GLY A 401 -10.83 13.66 -28.10
N PRO A 402 -9.50 13.77 -27.89
CA PRO A 402 -8.49 13.17 -28.75
C PRO A 402 -8.31 11.66 -28.54
N ASN A 403 -8.91 11.07 -27.50
CA ASN A 403 -8.72 9.67 -27.14
C ASN A 403 -9.67 8.76 -27.93
N PRO A 404 -9.16 7.72 -28.63
CA PRO A 404 -10.01 6.75 -29.32
C PRO A 404 -10.74 5.84 -28.31
N ALA A 405 -11.76 5.11 -28.78
CA ALA A 405 -12.30 3.98 -28.02
C ALA A 405 -11.27 2.86 -27.95
N VAL A 406 -11.09 2.26 -26.77
CA VAL A 406 -10.08 1.21 -26.53
C VAL A 406 -10.67 0.07 -25.71
N ASN A 407 -10.38 -1.16 -26.11
CA ASN A 407 -10.62 -2.37 -25.33
C ASN A 407 -9.32 -2.84 -24.67
N TYR A 408 -9.40 -3.22 -23.40
CA TYR A 408 -8.28 -3.73 -22.61
C TYR A 408 -8.63 -5.11 -22.05
N GLY A 409 -7.98 -6.15 -22.55
CA GLY A 409 -8.08 -7.52 -22.05
C GLY A 409 -6.84 -7.91 -21.26
N VAL A 410 -7.00 -8.53 -20.10
CA VAL A 410 -5.90 -9.02 -19.25
C VAL A 410 -6.23 -10.43 -18.76
N VAL A 411 -5.27 -11.34 -18.88
CA VAL A 411 -5.36 -12.68 -18.32
C VAL A 411 -4.10 -12.96 -17.51
N ARG A 412 -4.28 -13.44 -16.29
CA ARG A 412 -3.23 -13.78 -15.34
C ARG A 412 -3.52 -15.14 -14.73
N VAL A 413 -2.54 -16.04 -14.79
CA VAL A 413 -2.61 -17.34 -14.13
C VAL A 413 -1.32 -17.54 -13.34
N LYS A 414 -1.44 -17.87 -12.05
CA LYS A 414 -0.32 -18.26 -11.20
C LYS A 414 -0.58 -19.65 -10.65
N ARG A 415 0.41 -20.53 -10.71
CA ARG A 415 0.37 -21.85 -10.08
C ARG A 415 1.21 -21.82 -8.82
N SER A 416 0.57 -22.09 -7.69
CA SER A 416 1.21 -22.24 -6.39
C SER A 416 2.11 -23.48 -6.37
N LEU A 417 3.25 -23.36 -5.71
CA LEU A 417 4.24 -24.41 -5.49
C LEU A 417 4.43 -24.61 -3.97
N PHE A 418 5.64 -24.95 -3.52
CA PHE A 418 5.97 -25.12 -2.10
C PHE A 418 6.22 -23.78 -1.40
N GLY A 419 5.97 -23.70 -0.10
CA GLY A 419 6.48 -22.62 0.76
C GLY A 419 6.11 -21.19 0.32
N ASN A 420 4.90 -20.98 -0.19
CA ASN A 420 4.44 -19.70 -0.77
C ASN A 420 5.13 -19.27 -2.07
N SER A 421 5.81 -20.21 -2.73
CA SER A 421 6.36 -20.05 -4.07
C SER A 421 5.28 -20.17 -5.16
N TYR A 422 5.51 -19.56 -6.32
CA TYR A 422 4.67 -19.73 -7.51
C TYR A 422 5.46 -19.57 -8.81
N VAL A 423 4.85 -20.05 -9.89
CA VAL A 423 5.17 -19.66 -11.27
C VAL A 423 3.92 -19.10 -11.93
N GLY A 424 4.04 -18.05 -12.74
CA GLY A 424 2.92 -17.38 -13.33
C GLY A 424 3.15 -16.99 -14.79
N THR A 425 2.04 -16.74 -15.48
CA THR A 425 2.03 -16.12 -16.80
C THR A 425 0.99 -15.01 -16.85
N MET A 426 1.21 -14.01 -17.69
CA MET A 426 0.28 -12.92 -17.95
C MET A 426 0.24 -12.61 -19.44
N GLY A 427 -0.95 -12.29 -19.94
CA GLY A 427 -1.16 -11.70 -21.26
C GLY A 427 -2.06 -10.46 -21.14
N ILE A 428 -1.74 -9.44 -21.90
CA ILE A 428 -2.44 -8.17 -21.96
C ILE A 428 -2.64 -7.81 -23.44
N ASN A 429 -3.86 -7.44 -23.80
CA ASN A 429 -4.22 -6.95 -25.11
C ASN A 429 -4.88 -5.58 -24.97
N LYS A 430 -4.31 -4.58 -25.61
CA LYS A 430 -4.95 -3.28 -25.86
C LYS A 430 -5.31 -3.23 -27.33
N GLU A 431 -6.58 -3.04 -27.65
CA GLU A 431 -7.08 -2.85 -29.01
C GLU A 431 -7.75 -1.47 -29.10
N SER A 432 -7.31 -0.64 -30.04
CA SER A 432 -7.66 0.78 -30.13
C SER A 432 -8.24 1.10 -31.50
N GLY A 433 -9.24 2.00 -31.52
CA GLY A 433 -9.81 2.50 -32.78
C GLY A 433 -8.90 3.44 -33.58
N SER A 434 -7.67 3.70 -33.12
CA SER A 434 -6.71 4.56 -33.82
C SER A 434 -5.94 3.80 -34.90
N ALA A 435 -5.87 4.34 -36.12
CA ALA A 435 -5.05 3.76 -37.18
C ALA A 435 -3.53 3.89 -36.93
N LEU A 436 -3.12 4.85 -36.07
CA LEU A 436 -1.71 5.10 -35.75
C LEU A 436 -1.22 4.24 -34.58
N ASP A 437 -2.13 3.80 -33.73
CA ASP A 437 -1.89 2.96 -32.55
C ASP A 437 -3.04 1.96 -32.43
N PRO A 438 -3.08 0.94 -33.31
CA PRO A 438 -4.21 0.03 -33.40
C PRO A 438 -4.21 -1.02 -32.28
N PHE A 439 -3.02 -1.47 -31.85
CA PHE A 439 -2.91 -2.48 -30.80
C PHE A 439 -1.57 -2.42 -30.04
N ASN A 440 -1.61 -2.92 -28.82
CA ASN A 440 -0.43 -3.29 -28.03
C ASN A 440 -0.69 -4.62 -27.32
N ARG A 441 0.18 -5.60 -27.55
CA ARG A 441 0.10 -6.93 -26.94
C ARG A 441 1.32 -7.14 -26.08
N THR A 442 1.08 -7.45 -24.81
CA THR A 442 2.16 -7.64 -23.84
C THR A 442 1.98 -8.99 -23.17
N GLY A 443 3.05 -9.76 -23.01
CA GLY A 443 2.98 -11.06 -22.36
C GLY A 443 4.25 -11.37 -21.59
N GLY A 444 4.12 -12.18 -20.54
CA GLY A 444 5.26 -12.55 -19.72
C GLY A 444 5.05 -13.79 -18.87
N VAL A 445 6.17 -14.27 -18.34
CA VAL A 445 6.25 -15.33 -17.33
C VAL A 445 7.07 -14.83 -16.15
N ASP A 446 6.68 -15.21 -14.95
CA ASP A 446 7.37 -14.84 -13.72
C ASP A 446 7.35 -15.99 -12.72
N SER A 447 8.22 -15.88 -11.72
CA SER A 447 8.33 -16.84 -10.64
C SER A 447 8.70 -16.11 -9.36
N ARG A 448 8.22 -16.64 -8.24
CA ARG A 448 8.66 -16.28 -6.90
C ARG A 448 8.95 -17.58 -6.17
N LEU A 449 10.19 -17.82 -5.81
CA LEU A 449 10.62 -19.01 -5.09
C LEU A 449 11.07 -18.60 -3.69
N VAL A 450 10.43 -19.16 -2.68
CA VAL A 450 10.69 -18.87 -1.28
C VAL A 450 11.35 -20.08 -0.64
N PHE A 451 12.60 -19.92 -0.22
CA PHE A 451 13.41 -20.94 0.43
C PHE A 451 13.67 -20.56 1.88
N TRP A 452 13.61 -21.55 2.78
CA TRP A 452 13.87 -21.39 4.23
C TRP A 452 13.12 -20.23 4.92
N LYS A 453 12.00 -19.79 4.32
CA LYS A 453 11.12 -18.67 4.74
C LYS A 453 11.73 -17.27 4.64
N ASN A 454 13.03 -17.13 4.37
CA ASN A 454 13.76 -15.87 4.41
C ASN A 454 14.55 -15.54 3.13
N LEU A 455 14.79 -16.51 2.25
CA LEU A 455 15.39 -16.29 0.93
C LEU A 455 14.29 -16.30 -0.13
N ILE A 456 14.16 -15.22 -0.88
CA ILE A 456 13.20 -15.10 -1.97
C ILE A 456 13.97 -14.85 -3.25
N VAL A 457 13.76 -15.70 -4.25
CA VAL A 457 14.26 -15.51 -5.62
C VAL A 457 13.06 -15.22 -6.51
N HIS A 458 13.01 -14.02 -7.08
CA HIS A 458 12.02 -13.63 -8.06
C HIS A 458 12.68 -13.51 -9.42
N GLY A 459 12.05 -14.01 -10.47
CA GLY A 459 12.59 -13.94 -11.82
C GLY A 459 11.48 -13.83 -12.83
N TYR A 460 11.69 -13.05 -13.88
CA TYR A 460 10.67 -12.78 -14.88
C TYR A 460 11.27 -12.62 -16.29
N GLY A 461 10.42 -12.82 -17.29
CA GLY A 461 10.66 -12.49 -18.68
C GLY A 461 9.37 -12.03 -19.34
N ALA A 462 9.41 -10.90 -20.02
CA ALA A 462 8.28 -10.29 -20.69
C ALA A 462 8.66 -9.77 -22.08
N ARG A 463 7.66 -9.65 -22.95
CA ARG A 463 7.78 -9.13 -24.30
C ARG A 463 6.55 -8.31 -24.68
N THR A 464 6.76 -7.29 -25.49
CA THR A 464 5.72 -6.42 -26.05
C THR A 464 5.70 -6.55 -27.57
N ASP A 465 4.53 -6.45 -28.18
CA ASP A 465 4.32 -6.43 -29.63
C ASP A 465 3.38 -5.27 -29.95
N SER A 466 3.85 -4.36 -30.79
CA SER A 466 3.14 -3.14 -31.18
C SER A 466 3.45 -2.79 -32.64
N ALA A 467 2.58 -1.99 -33.26
CA ALA A 467 2.74 -1.61 -34.65
C ALA A 467 4.08 -0.87 -34.90
N GLY A 468 4.89 -1.37 -35.85
CA GLY A 468 6.12 -0.72 -36.30
C GLY A 468 7.40 -1.08 -35.53
N SER A 469 7.35 -1.91 -34.50
CA SER A 469 8.54 -2.36 -33.74
C SER A 469 8.73 -3.88 -33.84
N HIS A 470 9.96 -4.33 -34.10
CA HIS A 470 10.26 -5.76 -34.33
C HIS A 470 11.45 -6.32 -33.56
N SER A 471 12.23 -5.48 -32.85
CA SER A 471 13.43 -5.94 -32.12
C SER A 471 13.66 -5.12 -30.85
N GLY A 472 14.24 -5.73 -29.81
CA GLY A 472 14.54 -5.02 -28.56
C GLY A 472 13.29 -4.76 -27.72
N ASP A 473 12.29 -5.61 -27.84
CA ASP A 473 10.94 -5.52 -27.28
C ASP A 473 10.74 -6.42 -26.05
N SER A 474 11.83 -6.80 -25.37
CA SER A 474 11.82 -7.72 -24.24
C SER A 474 12.36 -7.08 -22.96
N ASN A 475 11.86 -7.56 -21.83
CA ASN A 475 12.41 -7.28 -20.51
C ASN A 475 12.66 -8.60 -19.77
N VAL A 476 13.85 -8.80 -19.20
CA VAL A 476 14.18 -9.97 -18.39
C VAL A 476 14.89 -9.52 -17.13
N GLY A 477 14.59 -10.16 -16.00
CA GLY A 477 15.24 -9.80 -14.75
C GLY A 477 15.14 -10.86 -13.67
N ILE A 478 15.98 -10.68 -12.66
CA ILE A 478 16.06 -11.52 -11.47
C ILE A 478 16.34 -10.64 -10.24
N ASP A 479 15.64 -10.96 -9.16
CA ASP A 479 15.76 -10.34 -7.85
C ASP A 479 16.01 -11.43 -6.82
N VAL A 480 16.97 -11.21 -5.93
CA VAL A 480 17.26 -12.09 -4.80
C VAL A 480 17.18 -11.25 -3.54
N SER A 481 16.29 -11.59 -2.62
CA SER A 481 16.20 -10.95 -1.31
C SER A 481 16.38 -11.94 -0.18
N TYR A 482 17.07 -11.51 0.87
CA TYR A 482 17.32 -12.29 2.07
C TYR A 482 17.08 -11.43 3.31
N GLU A 483 16.17 -11.85 4.18
CA GLU A 483 15.78 -11.07 5.36
C GLU A 483 15.87 -11.86 6.66
N THR A 484 16.51 -11.25 7.66
CA THR A 484 16.55 -11.73 9.04
C THR A 484 16.27 -10.57 10.01
N ASN A 485 16.21 -10.86 11.31
CA ASN A 485 15.96 -9.85 12.34
C ASN A 485 17.02 -8.72 12.39
N TRP A 486 18.21 -8.90 11.78
CA TRP A 486 19.31 -7.92 11.85
C TRP A 486 19.93 -7.58 10.49
N LEU A 487 19.52 -8.27 9.42
CA LEU A 487 20.08 -8.12 8.07
C LEU A 487 18.95 -8.14 7.07
N GLN A 488 18.91 -7.14 6.19
CA GLN A 488 18.18 -7.16 4.93
C GLN A 488 19.20 -7.05 3.81
N PHE A 489 19.06 -7.93 2.83
CA PHE A 489 19.87 -7.91 1.62
C PHE A 489 18.96 -8.06 0.42
N LEU A 490 19.25 -7.29 -0.62
CA LEU A 490 18.58 -7.34 -1.90
C LEU A 490 19.63 -7.17 -3.00
N ALA A 491 19.53 -8.01 -4.03
CA ALA A 491 20.26 -7.83 -5.27
C ALA A 491 19.30 -8.02 -6.45
N ARG A 492 19.31 -7.08 -7.40
CA ARG A 492 18.47 -7.12 -8.60
C ARG A 492 19.32 -6.92 -9.85
N ARG A 493 18.95 -7.58 -10.93
CA ARG A 493 19.52 -7.38 -12.27
C ARG A 493 18.41 -7.48 -13.31
N SER A 494 18.32 -6.50 -14.20
CA SER A 494 17.41 -6.54 -15.34
C SER A 494 18.07 -6.07 -16.63
N LYS A 495 17.53 -6.54 -17.75
CA LYS A 495 17.83 -6.08 -19.10
C LYS A 495 16.53 -5.74 -19.80
N ILE A 496 16.33 -4.46 -20.06
CA ILE A 496 15.17 -3.88 -20.73
C ILE A 496 15.61 -3.44 -22.12
N GLY A 497 14.94 -3.96 -23.15
CA GLY A 497 15.23 -3.58 -24.52
C GLY A 497 14.78 -2.14 -24.86
N PRO A 498 15.34 -1.53 -25.91
CA PRO A 498 15.03 -0.15 -26.30
C PRO A 498 13.60 0.06 -26.80
N ASN A 499 12.94 -0.98 -27.30
CA ASN A 499 11.59 -0.92 -27.83
C ASN A 499 10.59 -1.71 -26.98
N TYR A 500 10.95 -2.06 -25.75
CA TYR A 500 10.01 -2.65 -24.80
C TYR A 500 9.01 -1.58 -24.34
N ASN A 501 7.74 -1.75 -24.68
CA ASN A 501 6.71 -0.72 -24.46
C ASN A 501 5.37 -1.34 -24.01
N PRO A 502 5.23 -1.73 -22.74
CA PRO A 502 3.95 -2.19 -22.20
C PRO A 502 3.03 -0.98 -21.96
N GLU A 503 2.16 -0.67 -22.90
CA GLU A 503 1.33 0.56 -22.85
C GLU A 503 0.29 0.55 -21.73
N VAL A 504 -0.14 -0.64 -21.29
CA VAL A 504 -1.03 -0.82 -20.13
C VAL A 504 -0.22 -1.14 -18.85
N GLY A 505 1.10 -1.01 -18.91
CA GLY A 505 2.03 -1.20 -17.79
C GLY A 505 2.59 0.13 -17.26
N PHE A 506 3.58 0.01 -16.39
CA PHE A 506 4.42 1.13 -15.96
C PHE A 506 5.88 0.71 -16.10
N VAL A 507 6.62 1.48 -16.88
CA VAL A 507 8.06 1.31 -17.06
C VAL A 507 8.70 2.67 -16.92
N ASP A 508 9.57 2.81 -15.94
CA ASP A 508 10.30 4.04 -15.65
C ASP A 508 11.29 4.37 -16.78
N ARG A 509 12.01 3.34 -17.26
CA ARG A 509 13.01 3.47 -18.33
C ARG A 509 13.07 2.27 -19.27
N VAL A 510 13.35 2.57 -20.53
CA VAL A 510 13.66 1.58 -21.58
C VAL A 510 15.12 1.67 -21.97
N ASP A 511 15.61 0.72 -22.77
CA ASP A 511 17.03 0.63 -23.17
C ASP A 511 17.97 0.64 -21.96
N SER A 512 17.91 -0.39 -21.10
CA SER A 512 18.65 -0.37 -19.84
C SER A 512 19.12 -1.75 -19.35
N ASN A 513 20.32 -1.80 -18.79
CA ASN A 513 20.98 -2.97 -18.20
C ASN A 513 21.24 -2.70 -16.71
N GLN A 514 20.19 -2.78 -15.91
CA GLN A 514 20.17 -2.25 -14.54
C GLN A 514 20.64 -3.29 -13.52
N SER A 515 21.42 -2.85 -12.52
CA SER A 515 21.76 -3.61 -11.33
C SER A 515 21.49 -2.79 -10.08
N GLU A 516 21.01 -3.43 -9.03
CA GLU A 516 20.85 -2.86 -7.70
C GLU A 516 21.39 -3.84 -6.66
N VAL A 517 22.07 -3.30 -5.66
CA VAL A 517 22.42 -4.02 -4.44
C VAL A 517 22.10 -3.12 -3.26
N ASP A 518 21.30 -3.63 -2.34
CA ASP A 518 20.93 -2.96 -1.10
C ASP A 518 21.26 -3.91 0.07
N LEU A 519 21.97 -3.37 1.05
CA LEU A 519 22.36 -4.04 2.28
C LEU A 519 22.01 -3.14 3.47
N ASN A 520 21.06 -3.58 4.30
CA ASN A 520 20.71 -2.89 5.54
C ASN A 520 20.97 -3.77 6.77
N LEU A 521 21.82 -3.26 7.67
CA LEU A 521 22.12 -3.86 8.96
C LEU A 521 21.31 -3.18 10.07
N ARG A 522 20.59 -3.97 10.87
CA ARG A 522 19.59 -3.51 11.83
C ARG A 522 19.89 -3.88 13.28
N PRO A 523 21.04 -3.50 13.86
CA PRO A 523 21.34 -3.84 15.25
C PRO A 523 20.39 -3.13 16.24
N ARG A 524 20.11 -3.81 17.35
CA ARG A 524 19.34 -3.26 18.48
C ARG A 524 20.24 -3.10 19.71
N PRO A 525 20.98 -2.00 19.82
CA PRO A 525 21.90 -1.81 20.92
C PRO A 525 21.14 -1.58 22.24
N LYS A 526 21.77 -1.91 23.37
CA LYS A 526 21.21 -1.64 24.72
C LYS A 526 21.42 -0.19 25.14
N ILE A 527 21.06 0.75 24.27
CA ILE A 527 21.14 2.20 24.53
C ILE A 527 19.76 2.69 24.97
N ARG A 528 19.71 3.44 26.07
CA ARG A 528 18.44 3.95 26.60
C ARG A 528 17.72 4.81 25.57
N GLY A 529 16.48 4.45 25.27
CA GLY A 529 15.60 5.20 24.36
C GLY A 529 15.74 4.85 22.87
N VAL A 530 16.86 4.25 22.47
CA VAL A 530 17.08 3.73 21.11
C VAL A 530 16.49 2.34 21.02
N ARG A 531 15.73 2.10 19.95
CA ARG A 531 15.09 0.83 19.65
C ARG A 531 15.93 0.00 18.69
N GLU A 532 16.29 0.60 17.57
CA GLU A 532 16.96 -0.04 16.45
C GLU A 532 17.80 1.02 15.72
N LEU A 533 18.97 0.61 15.24
CA LEU A 533 19.77 1.40 14.32
C LEU A 533 19.78 0.66 12.99
N ASN A 534 19.67 1.39 11.89
CA ASN A 534 19.73 0.90 10.53
C ASN A 534 20.97 1.52 9.87
N PHE A 535 21.78 0.68 9.23
CA PHE A 535 22.94 1.05 8.44
C PHE A 535 22.78 0.46 7.06
N GLU A 536 22.32 1.29 6.14
CA GLU A 536 21.98 0.90 4.78
C GLU A 536 23.06 1.36 3.80
N SER A 537 23.43 0.49 2.87
CA SER A 537 24.22 0.86 1.71
C SER A 537 23.53 0.37 0.45
N PHE A 538 23.29 1.30 -0.45
CA PHE A 538 22.59 1.10 -1.70
C PHE A 538 23.52 1.43 -2.87
N ILE A 539 23.56 0.56 -3.87
CA ILE A 539 24.29 0.76 -5.12
C ILE A 539 23.32 0.47 -6.26
N PHE A 540 23.20 1.42 -7.18
CA PHE A 540 22.45 1.26 -8.40
C PHE A 540 23.30 1.62 -9.62
N HIS A 541 23.21 0.82 -10.67
CA HIS A 541 23.99 0.99 -11.89
C HIS A 541 23.16 0.59 -13.11
N ALA A 542 22.84 1.56 -13.95
CA ALA A 542 21.96 1.41 -15.10
C ALA A 542 22.58 2.06 -16.36
N PRO A 543 23.53 1.39 -17.03
CA PRO A 543 23.87 1.69 -18.41
C PRO A 543 22.75 1.27 -19.36
N ASP A 544 22.78 1.77 -20.59
CA ASP A 544 21.90 1.31 -21.66
C ASP A 544 22.30 -0.07 -22.20
N THR A 545 21.55 -0.58 -23.19
CA THR A 545 21.87 -1.90 -23.78
C THR A 545 23.18 -1.93 -24.56
N GLN A 546 23.77 -0.78 -24.88
CA GLN A 546 25.08 -0.63 -25.52
C GLN A 546 26.21 -0.38 -24.51
N GLY A 547 25.91 -0.31 -23.21
CA GLY A 547 26.88 -0.13 -22.15
C GLY A 547 27.23 1.34 -21.85
N VAL A 548 26.52 2.31 -22.43
CA VAL A 548 26.70 3.72 -22.09
C VAL A 548 25.97 4.00 -20.79
N LEU A 549 26.69 4.51 -19.80
CA LEU A 549 26.12 4.82 -18.49
C LEU A 549 25.00 5.87 -18.59
N GLN A 550 23.79 5.53 -18.15
CA GLN A 550 22.65 6.44 -18.06
C GLN A 550 22.47 6.95 -16.61
N THR A 551 22.36 6.04 -15.64
CA THR A 551 22.28 6.40 -14.22
C THR A 551 23.20 5.51 -13.38
N GLN A 552 23.87 6.09 -12.40
CA GLN A 552 24.54 5.37 -11.31
C GLN A 552 24.30 6.10 -10.00
N GLU A 553 24.05 5.36 -8.94
CA GLU A 553 23.86 5.90 -7.60
C GLU A 553 24.60 5.03 -6.58
N TRP A 554 25.21 5.69 -5.61
CA TRP A 554 25.70 5.05 -4.40
C TRP A 554 25.28 5.89 -3.21
N GLN A 555 24.57 5.24 -2.29
CA GLN A 555 24.00 5.87 -1.12
C GLN A 555 24.39 5.09 0.13
N THR A 556 24.64 5.83 1.22
CA THR A 556 24.79 5.28 2.56
C THR A 556 23.86 6.02 3.50
N THR A 557 22.94 5.29 4.11
CA THR A 557 21.89 5.83 4.95
C THR A 557 22.06 5.33 6.38
N PHE A 558 21.87 6.23 7.33
CA PHE A 558 21.80 5.92 8.75
C PHE A 558 20.41 6.29 9.26
N ARG A 559 19.77 5.36 9.97
CA ARG A 559 18.48 5.61 10.61
C ARG A 559 18.48 5.11 12.03
N ALA A 560 18.10 5.98 12.96
CA ALA A 560 17.86 5.60 14.35
C ALA A 560 16.36 5.59 14.64
N GLU A 561 15.83 4.48 15.14
CA GLU A 561 14.47 4.38 15.64
C GLU A 561 14.45 4.45 17.17
N PHE A 562 13.48 5.17 17.73
CA PHE A 562 13.35 5.36 19.17
C PHE A 562 12.12 4.65 19.73
N ASN A 563 12.13 4.37 21.04
CA ASN A 563 11.05 3.64 21.70
C ASN A 563 9.69 4.35 21.70
N ASN A 564 9.65 5.66 21.48
CA ASN A 564 8.40 6.43 21.33
C ASN A 564 7.92 6.53 19.87
N GLY A 565 8.61 5.89 18.92
CA GLY A 565 8.30 5.96 17.48
C GLY A 565 8.88 7.17 16.76
N ALA A 566 9.65 8.03 17.46
CA ALA A 566 10.48 9.01 16.78
C ALA A 566 11.56 8.29 15.95
N TYR A 567 12.09 8.95 14.93
CA TYR A 567 13.19 8.41 14.13
C TYR A 567 14.04 9.50 13.47
N THR A 568 15.26 9.14 13.07
CA THR A 568 16.03 9.86 12.04
C THR A 568 16.13 9.00 10.78
N ASP A 569 16.35 9.63 9.62
CA ASP A 569 16.52 8.93 8.35
C ASP A 569 17.43 9.75 7.42
N ASP A 570 18.72 9.49 7.53
CA ASP A 570 19.78 10.40 7.12
C ASP A 570 20.65 9.76 6.04
N ASP A 571 20.53 10.22 4.80
CA ASP A 571 21.46 9.86 3.73
C ASP A 571 22.75 10.67 3.96
N ILE A 572 23.70 10.00 4.64
CA ILE A 572 24.99 10.59 5.01
C ILE A 572 25.72 11.05 3.76
N VAL A 573 25.64 10.26 2.70
CA VAL A 573 26.13 10.60 1.38
C VAL A 573 25.33 9.84 0.33
N ASP A 574 24.91 10.57 -0.70
CA ASP A 574 24.25 10.05 -1.88
C ASP A 574 24.97 10.64 -3.10
N VAL A 575 25.65 9.79 -3.86
CA VAL A 575 26.43 10.15 -5.04
C VAL A 575 25.73 9.63 -6.27
N PHE A 576 25.39 10.54 -7.16
CA PHE A 576 24.65 10.27 -8.38
C PHE A 576 25.47 10.62 -9.61
N THR A 577 25.29 9.83 -10.66
CA THR A 577 25.68 10.16 -12.02
C THR A 577 24.46 10.02 -12.91
N GLN A 578 24.12 11.06 -13.65
CA GLN A 578 22.95 11.07 -14.54
C GLN A 578 23.35 11.60 -15.92
N ARG A 579 23.04 10.82 -16.95
CA ARG A 579 23.12 11.25 -18.34
C ARG A 579 21.77 11.78 -18.80
N LEU A 580 21.81 12.90 -19.51
CA LEU A 580 20.69 13.43 -20.27
C LEU A 580 21.02 13.32 -21.76
N THR A 581 20.17 12.65 -22.52
CA THR A 581 20.28 12.53 -23.98
C THR A 581 19.46 13.60 -24.70
N GLN A 582 18.47 14.18 -24.03
CA GLN A 582 17.63 15.27 -24.50
C GLN A 582 17.59 16.39 -23.45
N PRO A 583 17.33 17.65 -23.85
CA PRO A 583 17.16 18.74 -22.89
C PRO A 583 16.08 18.42 -21.86
N PHE A 584 16.40 18.54 -20.57
CA PHE A 584 15.44 18.33 -19.49
C PHE A 584 14.84 19.67 -19.06
N ASN A 585 13.58 19.90 -19.44
CA ASN A 585 12.84 21.08 -19.01
C ASN A 585 12.39 20.93 -17.56
N ILE A 586 13.09 21.60 -16.64
CA ILE A 586 12.77 21.52 -15.21
C ILE A 586 11.71 22.54 -14.80
N TYR A 587 11.78 23.76 -15.33
CA TYR A 587 10.92 24.85 -14.89
C TYR A 587 10.77 25.93 -15.95
N LYS A 588 9.55 26.14 -16.46
CA LYS A 588 9.22 27.14 -17.49
C LYS A 588 10.17 27.03 -18.69
N ASN A 589 11.09 27.98 -18.83
CA ASN A 589 12.06 28.09 -19.91
C ASN A 589 13.49 27.68 -19.49
N ILE A 590 13.66 27.12 -18.29
CA ILE A 590 14.92 26.57 -17.78
C ILE A 590 15.04 25.12 -18.22
N ASN A 591 16.03 24.86 -19.08
CA ASN A 591 16.31 23.55 -19.63
C ASN A 591 17.75 23.16 -19.29
N ILE A 592 17.93 22.02 -18.65
CA ILE A 592 19.26 21.45 -18.43
C ILE A 592 19.69 20.77 -19.75
N PRO A 593 20.86 21.12 -20.31
CA PRO A 593 21.28 20.57 -21.60
C PRO A 593 21.60 19.07 -21.53
N PRO A 594 21.65 18.38 -22.68
CA PRO A 594 22.20 17.04 -22.74
C PRO A 594 23.65 17.02 -22.23
N GLY A 595 23.98 16.04 -21.38
CA GLY A 595 25.26 15.99 -20.70
C GLY A 595 25.37 14.80 -19.74
N LEU A 596 26.57 14.57 -19.21
CA LEU A 596 26.81 13.65 -18.11
C LEU A 596 27.07 14.48 -16.85
N TYR A 597 26.18 14.36 -15.88
CA TYR A 597 26.19 15.13 -14.65
C TYR A 597 26.57 14.25 -13.48
N HIS A 598 27.35 14.81 -12.56
CA HIS A 598 27.70 14.18 -11.30
C HIS A 598 27.24 15.07 -10.17
N PHE A 599 26.57 14.49 -9.18
CA PHE A 599 26.17 15.24 -8.01
C PHE A 599 26.23 14.42 -6.73
N THR A 600 26.69 15.07 -5.66
CA THR A 600 26.62 14.57 -4.29
C THR A 600 25.54 15.32 -3.53
N ARG A 601 24.70 14.58 -2.81
CA ARG A 601 23.62 15.07 -1.96
C ARG A 601 23.76 14.50 -0.55
N HIS A 602 23.15 15.20 0.39
CA HIS A 602 23.01 14.80 1.78
C HIS A 602 21.57 15.00 2.18
N GLN A 603 21.03 14.08 3.00
CA GLN A 603 19.67 14.15 3.51
C GLN A 603 19.69 14.06 5.04
N LEU A 604 18.88 14.89 5.68
CA LEU A 604 18.62 14.85 7.10
C LEU A 604 17.11 14.79 7.31
N THR A 605 16.66 13.77 8.05
CA THR A 605 15.24 13.59 8.35
C THR A 605 15.05 13.39 9.84
N TYR A 606 14.03 14.03 10.41
CA TYR A 606 13.60 13.77 11.78
C TYR A 606 12.08 13.64 11.86
N GLY A 607 11.60 12.49 12.32
CA GLY A 607 10.22 12.26 12.70
C GLY A 607 10.02 12.33 14.21
N SER A 608 9.03 13.08 14.68
CA SER A 608 8.67 13.16 16.09
C SER A 608 8.06 11.84 16.61
N GLY A 609 7.94 11.70 17.93
CA GLY A 609 7.21 10.58 18.55
C GLY A 609 5.78 10.43 18.01
N GLN A 610 5.39 9.21 17.67
CA GLN A 610 4.10 8.89 17.03
C GLN A 610 2.96 8.71 18.05
N ASP A 611 3.28 8.75 19.35
CA ASP A 611 2.35 8.66 20.47
C ASP A 611 1.62 9.99 20.78
N ARG A 612 1.84 11.03 19.98
CA ARG A 612 1.36 12.40 20.24
C ARG A 612 0.22 12.80 19.31
N ARG A 613 -0.61 13.72 19.81
CA ARG A 613 -1.67 14.38 19.02
C ARG A 613 -1.12 15.29 17.94
N PHE A 614 0.04 15.90 18.18
CA PHE A 614 0.78 16.65 17.18
C PHE A 614 2.04 15.87 16.84
N THR A 615 2.15 15.46 15.58
CA THR A 615 3.34 14.82 15.03
C THR A 615 3.89 15.66 13.90
N PHE A 616 5.19 15.62 13.69
CA PHE A 616 5.84 16.31 12.60
C PHE A 616 7.00 15.49 12.05
N ASN A 617 7.27 15.70 10.77
CA ASN A 617 8.44 15.21 10.07
C ASN A 617 9.13 16.40 9.40
N LEU A 618 10.41 16.55 9.68
CA LEU A 618 11.29 17.53 9.06
C LEU A 618 12.20 16.79 8.10
N PHE A 619 12.34 17.31 6.90
CA PHE A 619 13.19 16.77 5.86
C PHE A 619 14.01 17.89 5.23
N ASN A 620 15.30 17.67 5.08
CA ASN A 620 16.16 18.57 4.33
C ASN A 620 17.14 17.76 3.50
N ARG A 621 17.14 17.96 2.19
CA ARG A 621 18.13 17.42 1.25
C ARG A 621 18.85 18.56 0.57
N PHE A 622 20.17 18.50 0.51
CA PHE A 622 20.98 19.56 -0.08
C PHE A 622 22.22 18.98 -0.76
N GLY A 623 22.68 19.67 -1.81
CA GLY A 623 23.87 19.23 -2.52
C GLY A 623 24.03 19.90 -3.88
N THR A 624 24.92 19.33 -4.68
CA THR A 624 25.02 19.64 -6.10
C THR A 624 23.83 19.03 -6.86
N TYR A 625 23.47 19.60 -8.01
CA TYR A 625 22.38 19.13 -8.87
C TYR A 625 22.54 19.73 -10.27
N TYR A 626 22.77 18.89 -11.30
CA TYR A 626 23.00 19.30 -12.70
C TYR A 626 23.90 20.54 -12.85
N ASP A 627 25.16 20.44 -12.43
CA ASP A 627 26.19 21.51 -12.40
C ASP A 627 25.88 22.74 -11.52
N GLY A 628 24.74 22.74 -10.83
CA GLY A 628 24.35 23.73 -9.84
C GLY A 628 24.14 23.12 -8.46
N HIS A 629 23.22 23.72 -7.71
CA HIS A 629 22.80 23.27 -6.38
C HIS A 629 21.29 23.21 -6.25
N LEU A 630 20.82 22.24 -5.47
CA LEU A 630 19.44 22.10 -5.06
C LEU A 630 19.38 21.96 -3.54
N ILE A 631 18.48 22.71 -2.92
CA ILE A 631 18.05 22.51 -1.54
C ILE A 631 16.56 22.20 -1.55
N GLU A 632 16.21 21.04 -1.01
CA GLU A 632 14.84 20.61 -0.78
C GLU A 632 14.59 20.61 0.72
N SER A 633 13.67 21.45 1.18
CA SER A 633 13.21 21.45 2.56
C SER A 633 11.76 21.04 2.58
N SER A 634 11.36 20.16 3.49
CA SER A 634 9.96 19.78 3.66
C SER A 634 9.60 19.68 5.14
N VAL A 635 8.42 20.19 5.47
CA VAL A 635 7.79 20.04 6.79
C VAL A 635 6.44 19.38 6.56
N ARG A 636 6.24 18.22 7.18
CA ARG A 636 4.95 17.55 7.27
C ARG A 636 4.49 17.59 8.72
N THR A 637 3.25 17.98 8.96
CA THR A 637 2.66 17.93 10.31
C THR A 637 1.32 17.23 10.27
N ASN A 638 0.97 16.55 11.36
CA ASN A 638 -0.35 15.97 11.57
C ASN A 638 -0.82 16.31 12.98
N TYR A 639 -1.92 17.05 13.05
CA TYR A 639 -2.53 17.52 14.29
C TYR A 639 -3.91 16.89 14.48
N ARG A 640 -4.06 16.07 15.52
CA ARG A 640 -5.25 15.30 15.88
C ARG A 640 -5.71 15.65 17.31
N PRO A 641 -6.20 16.87 17.56
CA PRO A 641 -6.55 17.34 18.90
C PRO A 641 -7.71 16.56 19.53
N THR A 642 -8.59 16.01 18.70
CA THR A 642 -9.77 15.23 19.11
C THR A 642 -9.98 14.09 18.13
N ALA A 643 -10.79 13.10 18.51
CA ALA A 643 -11.24 12.03 17.63
C ALA A 643 -11.99 12.50 16.37
N ARG A 644 -12.53 13.73 16.37
CA ARG A 644 -13.39 14.26 15.32
C ARG A 644 -12.66 15.15 14.32
N PHE A 645 -11.43 15.59 14.61
CA PHE A 645 -10.74 16.56 13.77
C PHE A 645 -9.27 16.20 13.60
N SER A 646 -8.84 16.15 12.34
CA SER A 646 -7.45 16.00 11.96
C SER A 646 -7.07 17.09 10.97
N LEU A 647 -5.87 17.66 11.12
CA LEU A 647 -5.27 18.56 10.15
C LEU A 647 -3.88 18.02 9.77
N ALA A 648 -3.73 17.61 8.53
CA ALA A 648 -2.44 17.28 7.95
C ALA A 648 -1.96 18.43 7.08
N THR A 649 -0.74 18.92 7.30
CA THR A 649 -0.12 19.92 6.43
C THR A 649 1.19 19.39 5.88
N THR A 650 1.52 19.80 4.67
CA THR A 650 2.81 19.56 4.04
C THR A 650 3.24 20.84 3.35
N ALA A 651 4.50 21.23 3.54
CA ALA A 651 5.10 22.34 2.82
C ALA A 651 6.50 21.93 2.38
N ARG A 652 6.76 22.00 1.08
CA ARG A 652 8.03 21.65 0.43
C ARG A 652 8.55 22.87 -0.32
N TRP A 653 9.80 23.22 -0.09
CA TRP A 653 10.51 24.30 -0.76
C TRP A 653 11.71 23.71 -1.50
N ASN A 654 11.70 23.84 -2.82
CA ASN A 654 12.79 23.43 -3.68
C ASN A 654 13.47 24.71 -4.18
N LYS A 655 14.69 24.96 -3.73
CA LYS A 655 15.49 26.14 -4.12
C LYS A 655 16.60 25.71 -5.07
N PHE A 656 16.54 26.18 -6.30
CA PHE A 656 17.48 25.87 -7.36
C PHE A 656 18.47 27.00 -7.55
N SER A 657 19.73 26.64 -7.73
CA SER A 657 20.78 27.54 -8.22
C SER A 657 21.56 26.83 -9.30
N LEU A 658 21.06 26.92 -10.53
CA LEU A 658 21.62 26.29 -11.72
C LEU A 658 22.38 27.32 -12.58
N PRO A 659 23.30 26.87 -13.46
CA PRO A 659 23.91 27.74 -14.47
C PRO A 659 22.88 28.49 -15.34
N GLU A 660 21.75 27.85 -15.64
CA GLU A 660 20.68 28.39 -16.48
C GLU A 660 19.75 29.36 -15.74
N GLY A 661 19.78 29.39 -14.40
CA GLY A 661 18.98 30.30 -13.61
C GLY A 661 18.77 29.91 -12.15
N LYS A 662 18.30 30.88 -11.36
CA LYS A 662 17.89 30.68 -9.97
C LYS A 662 16.38 30.81 -9.86
N PHE A 663 15.75 29.84 -9.21
CA PHE A 663 14.31 29.85 -8.98
C PHE A 663 13.97 28.99 -7.76
N SER A 664 12.75 29.16 -7.27
CA SER A 664 12.22 28.33 -6.19
C SER A 664 10.82 27.83 -6.54
N VAL A 665 10.54 26.58 -6.19
CA VAL A 665 9.21 25.99 -6.27
C VAL A 665 8.75 25.63 -4.88
N VAL A 666 7.56 26.11 -4.51
CA VAL A 666 6.90 25.77 -3.26
C VAL A 666 5.67 24.93 -3.57
N LEU A 667 5.63 23.73 -2.99
CA LEU A 667 4.44 22.90 -2.94
C LEU A 667 3.93 22.90 -1.52
N ALA A 668 2.68 23.28 -1.30
CA ALA A 668 2.06 23.22 0.00
C ALA A 668 0.69 22.54 -0.09
N SER A 669 0.31 21.79 0.92
CA SER A 669 -1.02 21.21 1.02
C SER A 669 -1.50 21.24 2.46
N ALA A 670 -2.79 21.48 2.65
CA ALA A 670 -3.48 21.34 3.92
C ALA A 670 -4.72 20.46 3.71
N GLN A 671 -4.78 19.35 4.43
CA GLN A 671 -5.91 18.44 4.45
C GLN A 671 -6.55 18.48 5.83
N ALA A 672 -7.75 19.06 5.92
CA ALA A 672 -8.56 19.08 7.12
C ALA A 672 -9.68 18.06 6.99
N ASN A 673 -9.84 17.20 7.99
CA ASN A 673 -10.94 16.25 8.07
C ASN A 673 -11.74 16.49 9.34
N TYR A 674 -13.06 16.45 9.22
CA TYR A 674 -13.97 16.52 10.36
C TYR A 674 -15.01 15.41 10.29
N SER A 675 -15.12 14.64 11.37
CA SER A 675 -16.05 13.53 11.51
C SER A 675 -17.16 13.92 12.49
N PHE A 676 -18.37 14.17 11.96
CA PHE A 676 -19.56 14.40 12.79
C PHE A 676 -19.99 13.12 13.50
N SER A 677 -19.82 11.99 12.81
CA SER A 677 -19.95 10.62 13.31
C SER A 677 -19.05 9.69 12.46
N ARG A 678 -19.04 8.39 12.74
CA ARG A 678 -18.37 7.39 11.87
C ARG A 678 -19.00 7.31 10.47
N PHE A 679 -20.21 7.84 10.30
CA PHE A 679 -21.02 7.74 9.08
C PHE A 679 -21.11 9.05 8.32
N LEU A 680 -20.84 10.20 8.96
CA LEU A 680 -20.93 11.52 8.33
C LEU A 680 -19.60 12.25 8.52
N THR A 681 -18.86 12.42 7.42
CA THR A 681 -17.53 13.02 7.41
C THR A 681 -17.42 14.09 6.34
N THR A 682 -16.56 15.08 6.58
CA THR A 682 -16.17 16.06 5.59
C THR A 682 -14.65 16.17 5.52
N SER A 683 -14.13 16.37 4.33
CA SER A 683 -12.71 16.60 4.07
C SER A 683 -12.52 17.77 3.14
N ALA A 684 -11.51 18.59 3.45
CA ALA A 684 -11.07 19.69 2.62
C ALA A 684 -9.57 19.52 2.35
N LEU A 685 -9.20 19.34 1.09
CA LEU A 685 -7.82 19.34 0.63
C LEU A 685 -7.56 20.63 -0.15
N ILE A 686 -6.69 21.47 0.35
CA ILE A 686 -6.21 22.68 -0.32
C ILE A 686 -4.77 22.45 -0.69
N GLN A 687 -4.40 22.76 -1.93
CA GLN A 687 -3.04 22.60 -2.43
C GLN A 687 -2.57 23.86 -3.14
N MET A 688 -1.27 24.12 -3.05
CA MET A 688 -0.58 25.20 -3.71
C MET A 688 0.67 24.66 -4.40
N ASN A 689 0.93 25.10 -5.63
CA ASN A 689 2.16 24.85 -6.36
C ASN A 689 2.61 26.08 -7.13
N THR A 690 3.68 26.72 -6.69
CA THR A 690 4.17 27.98 -7.29
C THR A 690 4.88 27.80 -8.63
N SER A 691 5.00 26.57 -9.13
CA SER A 691 5.37 26.37 -10.54
C SER A 691 4.27 26.77 -11.52
N ASN A 692 3.04 26.88 -11.03
CA ASN A 692 1.89 27.37 -11.76
C ASN A 692 1.65 28.89 -11.49
N ALA A 693 1.22 29.62 -12.52
CA ALA A 693 0.81 31.03 -12.42
C ALA A 693 -0.48 31.24 -11.59
N GLN A 694 -1.37 30.25 -11.55
CA GLN A 694 -2.55 30.16 -10.67
C GLN A 694 -2.40 28.96 -9.73
N ALA A 695 -1.62 29.18 -8.68
CA ALA A 695 -1.00 28.12 -7.89
C ALA A 695 -1.94 27.27 -7.02
N VAL A 696 -3.22 27.63 -6.83
CA VAL A 696 -4.07 27.03 -5.78
C VAL A 696 -5.21 26.17 -6.35
N SER A 697 -5.41 25.00 -5.77
CA SER A 697 -6.60 24.16 -5.95
C SER A 697 -7.22 23.76 -4.60
N ALA A 698 -8.50 23.45 -4.62
CA ALA A 698 -9.24 22.94 -3.48
C ALA A 698 -10.19 21.82 -3.91
N ASN A 699 -10.25 20.77 -3.10
CA ASN A 699 -11.22 19.68 -3.15
C ASN A 699 -11.95 19.65 -1.80
N LEU A 700 -13.27 19.85 -1.83
CA LEU A 700 -14.14 19.73 -0.66
C LEU A 700 -15.05 18.53 -0.89
N ARG A 701 -15.16 17.65 0.10
CA ARG A 701 -15.97 16.43 0.00
C ARG A 701 -16.73 16.21 1.30
N LEU A 702 -18.04 16.07 1.20
CA LEU A 702 -18.90 15.54 2.24
C LEU A 702 -19.26 14.09 1.88
N ARG A 703 -19.11 13.16 2.82
CA ARG A 703 -19.52 11.76 2.68
C ARG A 703 -20.52 11.43 3.79
N TYR A 704 -21.68 10.91 3.40
CA TYR A 704 -22.65 10.32 4.31
C TYR A 704 -22.89 8.84 3.96
N ASN A 705 -22.33 7.95 4.77
CA ASN A 705 -22.55 6.52 4.72
C ASN A 705 -23.81 6.16 5.53
N TYR A 706 -24.97 6.18 4.88
CA TYR A 706 -26.26 6.03 5.56
C TYR A 706 -26.68 4.57 5.79
N ARG A 707 -25.93 3.63 5.20
CA ARG A 707 -26.06 2.17 5.38
C ARG A 707 -24.75 1.51 4.90
N PRO A 708 -24.50 0.24 5.26
CA PRO A 708 -23.32 -0.47 4.76
C PRO A 708 -23.24 -0.42 3.23
N ASP A 709 -22.04 -0.10 2.73
CA ASP A 709 -21.71 -0.04 1.29
C ASP A 709 -22.62 0.91 0.47
N SER A 710 -23.26 1.91 1.09
CA SER A 710 -24.00 2.94 0.35
C SER A 710 -23.72 4.34 0.89
N ASP A 711 -23.39 5.22 -0.03
CA ASP A 711 -22.84 6.53 0.23
C ASP A 711 -23.59 7.61 -0.55
N PHE A 712 -23.75 8.75 0.12
CA PHE A 712 -24.09 10.02 -0.49
C PHE A 712 -22.87 10.95 -0.41
N TYR A 713 -22.47 11.47 -1.56
CA TYR A 713 -21.35 12.39 -1.70
C TYR A 713 -21.80 13.76 -2.20
N VAL A 714 -21.19 14.80 -1.65
CA VAL A 714 -21.17 16.14 -2.24
C VAL A 714 -19.71 16.53 -2.44
N ILE A 715 -19.33 16.83 -3.67
CA ILE A 715 -17.94 17.07 -4.06
C ILE A 715 -17.87 18.43 -4.76
N TYR A 716 -16.90 19.24 -4.35
CA TYR A 716 -16.61 20.52 -4.98
C TYR A 716 -15.11 20.65 -5.23
N ASN A 717 -14.74 20.66 -6.52
CA ASN A 717 -13.38 20.86 -6.99
C ASN A 717 -13.27 22.25 -7.61
N VAL A 718 -12.21 22.96 -7.27
CA VAL A 718 -11.91 24.25 -7.91
C VAL A 718 -10.40 24.44 -8.03
N GLY A 719 -9.96 25.00 -9.15
CA GLY A 719 -8.57 25.37 -9.38
C GLY A 719 -7.95 24.56 -10.50
N THR A 720 -6.63 24.39 -10.45
CA THR A 720 -5.93 23.68 -11.52
C THR A 720 -6.08 22.18 -11.37
N ARG A 721 -6.43 21.50 -12.47
CA ARG A 721 -6.48 20.05 -12.61
C ARG A 721 -5.07 19.54 -12.87
N PHE A 722 -4.60 18.62 -12.02
CA PHE A 722 -3.24 18.08 -12.10
C PHE A 722 -3.29 16.56 -12.09
N ALA A 723 -2.97 15.95 -13.23
CA ALA A 723 -2.45 14.60 -13.32
C ALA A 723 -1.82 14.46 -14.70
N SER A 724 -0.59 13.99 -14.78
CA SER A 724 -0.02 13.45 -16.02
C SER A 724 0.93 12.36 -15.61
N LEU A 725 0.92 11.26 -16.35
CA LEU A 725 1.88 10.16 -16.19
C LEU A 725 3.16 10.43 -17.01
N ALA A 726 3.17 11.49 -17.83
CA ALA A 726 4.31 11.85 -18.65
C ALA A 726 5.42 12.50 -17.82
N ALA A 727 6.66 12.39 -18.30
CA ALA A 727 7.85 12.92 -17.62
C ALA A 727 7.95 14.47 -17.61
N ALA A 728 7.03 15.17 -18.28
CA ALA A 728 7.02 16.63 -18.38
C ALA A 728 5.94 17.26 -17.50
N ASN A 729 6.12 18.53 -17.13
CA ASN A 729 5.09 19.31 -16.43
C ASN A 729 3.94 19.61 -17.42
N PRO A 730 2.74 19.00 -17.27
CA PRO A 730 1.67 19.09 -18.28
C PRO A 730 1.04 20.49 -18.38
N GLN A 731 0.34 20.75 -19.49
CA GLN A 731 -0.49 21.94 -19.63
C GLN A 731 -1.60 21.96 -18.57
N GLN A 732 -1.81 23.13 -17.98
CA GLN A 732 -2.67 23.30 -16.82
C GLN A 732 -4.08 23.72 -17.24
N LEU A 733 -5.05 22.84 -17.03
CA LEU A 733 -6.47 23.14 -17.21
C LEU A 733 -7.06 23.56 -15.88
N ARG A 734 -7.85 24.63 -15.87
CA ARG A 734 -8.61 25.04 -14.69
C ARG A 734 -9.98 24.39 -14.74
N GLU A 735 -10.38 23.80 -13.63
CA GLU A 735 -11.67 23.13 -13.47
C GLU A 735 -12.41 23.76 -12.28
N THR A 736 -13.71 23.99 -12.45
CA THR A 736 -14.65 24.18 -11.34
C THR A 736 -15.75 23.15 -11.51
N ARG A 737 -15.77 22.16 -10.64
CA ARG A 737 -16.68 21.02 -10.72
C ARG A 737 -17.44 20.86 -9.42
N PHE A 738 -18.76 20.78 -9.51
CA PHE A 738 -19.65 20.49 -8.39
C PHE A 738 -20.43 19.23 -8.71
N GLU A 739 -20.46 18.28 -7.78
CA GLU A 739 -21.11 16.99 -7.98
C GLU A 739 -21.85 16.52 -6.74
N VAL A 740 -22.96 15.84 -6.99
CA VAL A 740 -23.68 15.06 -6.00
C VAL A 740 -23.77 13.63 -6.54
N LYS A 741 -23.23 12.68 -5.80
CA LYS A 741 -23.25 11.26 -6.17
C LYS A 741 -24.00 10.48 -5.09
N TYR A 742 -24.92 9.63 -5.51
CA TYR A 742 -25.68 8.75 -4.64
C TYR A 742 -25.50 7.31 -5.09
N THR A 743 -25.14 6.42 -4.17
CA THR A 743 -24.96 4.99 -4.41
C THR A 743 -25.90 4.21 -3.49
N TYR A 744 -26.45 3.08 -3.95
CA TYR A 744 -27.29 2.22 -3.10
C TYR A 744 -26.89 0.76 -3.31
N SER A 745 -26.36 0.11 -2.29
CA SER A 745 -25.95 -1.29 -2.36
C SER A 745 -27.09 -2.23 -1.98
N PHE A 746 -27.54 -3.06 -2.92
CA PHE A 746 -28.46 -4.16 -2.70
C PHE A 746 -27.66 -5.43 -2.40
N SER A 747 -27.94 -6.04 -1.26
CA SER A 747 -27.53 -7.41 -0.95
C SER A 747 -28.80 -8.23 -0.67
N PRO A 748 -28.87 -9.52 -1.10
CA PRO A 748 -30.06 -10.32 -0.90
C PRO A 748 -30.50 -10.31 0.57
N PRO A 749 -31.81 -10.16 0.84
CA PRO A 749 -32.31 -9.97 2.20
C PRO A 749 -31.95 -11.17 3.08
N ARG A 750 -31.57 -10.86 4.33
CA ARG A 750 -31.48 -11.81 5.44
C ARG A 750 -32.78 -12.63 5.46
N GLU A 751 -32.77 -13.89 5.02
CA GLU A 751 -33.97 -14.74 5.08
C GLU A 751 -34.55 -14.65 6.49
N ARG A 752 -35.79 -14.14 6.62
CA ARG A 752 -36.50 -14.22 7.90
C ARG A 752 -36.74 -15.70 8.12
N ILE A 753 -36.27 -16.21 9.26
CA ILE A 753 -36.67 -17.53 9.75
C ILE A 753 -38.20 -17.52 9.73
N ARG A 754 -38.82 -18.29 8.83
CA ARG A 754 -40.24 -18.65 8.98
C ARG A 754 -40.32 -19.26 10.36
N LYS A 755 -41.02 -18.60 11.29
CA LYS A 755 -41.44 -19.22 12.54
C LYS A 755 -42.19 -20.48 12.13
N THR A 756 -41.53 -21.64 12.19
CA THR A 756 -42.22 -22.92 12.15
C THR A 756 -43.10 -22.88 13.38
N GLN A 757 -44.41 -22.76 13.17
CA GLN A 757 -45.39 -22.94 14.23
C GLN A 757 -45.13 -24.32 14.82
N VAL A 758 -44.62 -24.34 16.05
CA VAL A 758 -44.71 -25.51 16.91
C VAL A 758 -46.20 -25.70 17.12
N THR A 759 -46.78 -26.67 16.40
CA THR A 759 -48.10 -27.20 16.72
C THR A 759 -47.92 -28.06 17.95
N ASP A 760 -48.53 -27.60 19.05
CA ASP A 760 -48.64 -28.29 20.32
C ASP A 760 -49.59 -29.49 20.12
N PRO A 761 -49.16 -30.76 20.30
CA PRO A 761 -50.06 -31.89 20.22
C PRO A 761 -50.64 -32.16 21.61
N LYS A 762 -51.50 -31.25 22.07
CA LYS A 762 -52.44 -31.52 23.16
C LYS A 762 -53.72 -30.73 22.93
N GLU A 763 -54.69 -31.36 22.27
CA GLU A 763 -56.11 -31.30 22.62
C GLU A 763 -56.93 -32.16 21.64
N GLY A 764 -57.74 -33.08 22.20
CA GLY A 764 -58.95 -33.57 21.53
C GLY A 764 -59.07 -35.09 21.31
N LEU A 765 -59.59 -35.78 22.34
CA LEU A 765 -60.43 -37.01 22.33
C LEU A 765 -59.84 -38.34 21.84
#